data_AF-A0A355UZD7-F1
#
_entry.id   AF-A0A355UZD7-F1
#
_cell.length_a   1.000
_cell.length_b   1.000
_cell.length_c   1.000
_cell.angle_alpha   90.00
_cell.angle_beta   90.00
_cell.angle_gamma   90.00
#
_symmetry.space_group_name_H-M   'P 1'
#
loop_
_entity.id
_entity.type
_entity.pdbx_description
1 polymer ?
#
loop_
_entity_poly.entity_id
_entity_poly.type
_entity_poly.pdbx_seq_one_letter_code
_entity_poly.pdbx_strand_id
1 'polypeptide(L)'
;FVTGINLRAVDLCRNKADFINYCDLVQRSAKEALLNLERDIIKLIKQNRINAAPVYKMPFSLNDSVEIENDIYKISNIDVKSGRVLVTSLSDDKKLNKSVEEMTVYCLNEEKHEQDILNAIDTVLENNNQIIVNNTPVSVSDVPPLTEEKLNADKSQQLNLFDVQKKEPEIKIEENQSVKPENYRFSSENIVTGAKSKYKANIEAIKTLMKIENENRYATAEEQNILAGYSGWGGISQAFDSDNPKWKNEYEELKNLLPENEYADAKASSLTSFYTPPEIADGIYQALEQFGFKGGNILEPSMGIGNFFSKIPEQMSRNSKLYGVEIDSISGRIAEKLYPDADIQIKGFEKTNFSNNSFDAVIGNIPFGDFKVFDRDYNKYGFKIHDYFAAKSVDKIKPGGIAAFVTSKFTMDKQNEKTRMYLAERCNLLGAVRLPDNAFKATAGTEVTTDILFFQKRDTRTIDVPDWVHISETADGIPCNKYFADNPDMILGKMEFDRRMQEKYGSESKATTCTAVYDDLSEQLKNAVSKIQGKIRTAAADRVNDRIPETIPADPSVRNFTHTLVNGQLYHRQNEVMVKVDVPAKKLDRMLGLHKIRQSAMAVINAQSEGCTDDELKNLQKELNYVYDRFVKNYGHITDKSNAQAFQNDDDYNTLAAYEITDKKTGEVKKAEIFTKRTITPEIEITRVDTPEEALQVSLNRLGRVDIEYMSELSQTEPQQLINKLGNRIYRNPVYADNEKSWSGYEEASEYLSGNIRQKIEIAELYAEKDKSYERNIAALRENLPQKIEANDISVRIGANWIEEKDYSRFFEEYAKADMRYHNLRRTPDGEYKIENKSGDRSVNAISNFGTSRMSSYTIFENLLNNRDIVIKDRKTVNEKEVFYVNQKETRLARDKAVKMKD
;
A
#
# COMPACT_ATOMS: atom_id res chain seq x y z
N PHE A 1 21.23 -1.82 -2.22
CA PHE A 1 20.80 -2.84 -1.23
C PHE A 1 19.31 -3.14 -1.36
N VAL A 2 18.98 -4.30 -1.93
CA VAL A 2 17.69 -4.97 -1.79
C VAL A 2 17.86 -5.86 -0.56
N THR A 3 17.27 -5.52 0.58
CA THR A 3 17.47 -6.30 1.82
C THR A 3 16.17 -6.51 2.57
N GLY A 4 15.42 -7.51 2.12
CA GLY A 4 14.56 -8.31 3.00
C GLY A 4 15.04 -9.76 3.13
N ILE A 5 15.89 -10.24 2.21
CA ILE A 5 16.43 -11.60 2.27
C ILE A 5 17.83 -11.51 2.86
N ASN A 6 17.95 -11.82 4.14
CA ASN A 6 19.25 -12.03 4.76
C ASN A 6 19.83 -13.35 4.23
N LEU A 7 20.61 -13.28 3.14
CA LEU A 7 21.23 -14.46 2.51
C LEU A 7 22.26 -15.18 3.40
N ARG A 8 22.62 -14.60 4.56
CA ARG A 8 23.43 -15.28 5.60
C ARG A 8 22.58 -16.08 6.60
N ALA A 9 21.25 -16.10 6.47
CA ALA A 9 20.37 -16.83 7.36
C ALA A 9 20.40 -18.37 7.16
N VAL A 10 20.99 -18.84 6.05
CA VAL A 10 21.27 -20.27 5.84
C VAL A 10 22.19 -20.83 6.93
N ASP A 11 23.12 -20.02 7.45
CA ASP A 11 24.02 -20.39 8.54
C ASP A 11 23.29 -20.53 9.90
N LEU A 12 22.03 -20.07 9.99
CA LEU A 12 21.18 -20.16 11.19
C LEU A 12 20.21 -21.35 11.15
N CYS A 13 20.07 -22.02 10.00
CA CYS A 13 19.24 -23.21 9.85
C CYS A 13 19.89 -24.39 10.59
N ARG A 14 19.24 -24.90 11.63
CA ARG A 14 19.83 -25.96 12.48
C ARG A 14 19.69 -27.35 11.86
N ASN A 15 18.77 -27.50 10.91
CA ASN A 15 18.47 -28.75 10.22
C ASN A 15 17.83 -28.49 8.84
N LYS A 16 17.59 -29.59 8.11
CA LYS A 16 17.04 -29.57 6.74
C LYS A 16 15.63 -28.96 6.64
N ALA A 17 14.81 -29.04 7.70
CA ALA A 17 13.45 -28.49 7.69
C ALA A 17 13.44 -26.95 7.84
N ASP A 18 14.34 -26.39 8.65
CA ASP A 18 14.51 -24.93 8.76
C ASP A 18 14.95 -24.30 7.43
N PHE A 19 15.80 -25.01 6.69
CA PHE A 19 16.26 -24.58 5.36
C PHE A 19 15.14 -24.62 4.32
N ILE A 20 14.31 -25.68 4.33
CA ILE A 20 13.14 -25.79 3.44
C ILE A 20 12.12 -24.69 3.74
N ASN A 21 11.83 -24.42 5.02
CA ASN A 21 10.93 -23.33 5.41
C ASN A 21 11.46 -21.95 5.02
N TYR A 22 12.77 -21.72 5.10
CA TYR A 22 13.41 -20.49 4.63
C TYR A 22 13.28 -20.32 3.11
N CYS A 23 13.52 -21.39 2.34
CA CYS A 23 13.34 -21.41 0.89
C CYS A 23 11.88 -21.15 0.48
N ASP A 24 10.92 -21.76 1.18
CA ASP A 24 9.48 -21.54 0.97
C ASP A 24 9.06 -20.10 1.26
N LEU A 25 9.62 -19.49 2.31
CA LEU A 25 9.34 -18.10 2.68
C LEU A 25 9.83 -17.12 1.59
N VAL A 26 11.02 -17.40 1.03
CA VAL A 26 11.62 -16.60 -0.05
C VAL A 26 10.85 -16.78 -1.36
N GLN A 27 10.44 -18.01 -1.69
CA GLN A 27 9.62 -18.28 -2.89
C GLN A 27 8.24 -17.64 -2.81
N ARG A 28 7.55 -17.69 -1.66
CA ARG A 28 6.24 -17.04 -1.47
C ARG A 28 6.32 -15.52 -1.63
N SER A 29 7.37 -14.88 -1.08
CA SER A 29 7.56 -13.44 -1.20
C SER A 29 7.91 -12.96 -2.62
N ALA A 30 8.58 -13.79 -3.43
CA ALA A 30 8.90 -13.49 -4.84
C ALA A 30 7.67 -13.67 -5.74
N LYS A 31 6.87 -14.71 -5.48
CA LYS A 31 5.64 -15.04 -6.18
C LYS A 31 4.51 -14.03 -5.95
N GLU A 32 4.36 -13.50 -4.74
CA GLU A 32 3.43 -12.39 -4.48
C GLU A 32 3.87 -11.09 -5.16
N ALA A 33 5.18 -10.86 -5.35
CA ALA A 33 5.66 -9.69 -6.08
C ALA A 33 5.37 -9.79 -7.59
N LEU A 34 5.52 -10.99 -8.18
CA LEU A 34 5.24 -11.27 -9.58
C LEU A 34 3.75 -11.23 -9.92
N LEU A 35 2.88 -11.77 -9.06
CA LEU A 35 1.42 -11.66 -9.23
C LEU A 35 0.91 -10.22 -9.16
N ASN A 36 1.54 -9.38 -8.33
CA ASN A 36 1.19 -7.96 -8.28
C ASN A 36 1.70 -7.24 -9.52
N LEU A 37 2.88 -7.60 -10.04
CA LEU A 37 3.41 -7.09 -11.31
C LEU A 37 2.53 -7.50 -12.50
N GLU A 38 2.09 -8.76 -12.60
CA GLU A 38 1.16 -9.25 -13.63
C GLU A 38 -0.18 -8.50 -13.58
N ARG A 39 -0.74 -8.30 -12.37
CA ARG A 39 -1.98 -7.52 -12.22
C ARG A 39 -1.79 -6.05 -12.56
N ASP A 40 -0.64 -5.48 -12.27
CA ASP A 40 -0.30 -4.10 -12.60
C ASP A 40 -0.03 -3.94 -14.10
N ILE A 41 0.58 -4.93 -14.77
CA ILE A 41 0.77 -4.98 -16.22
C ILE A 41 -0.56 -5.17 -16.95
N ILE A 42 -1.44 -6.08 -16.48
CA ILE A 42 -2.78 -6.27 -17.05
C ILE A 42 -3.63 -5.01 -16.85
N LYS A 43 -3.49 -4.32 -15.71
CA LYS A 43 -4.12 -3.00 -15.49
C LYS A 43 -3.51 -1.92 -16.37
N LEU A 44 -2.20 -1.90 -16.59
CA LEU A 44 -1.50 -0.99 -17.51
C LEU A 44 -1.89 -1.25 -18.97
N ILE A 45 -2.09 -2.51 -19.39
CA ILE A 45 -2.55 -2.88 -20.72
C ILE A 45 -4.03 -2.48 -20.90
N LYS A 46 -4.88 -2.67 -19.88
CA LYS A 46 -6.27 -2.22 -19.89
C LYS A 46 -6.39 -0.69 -19.85
N GLN A 47 -5.57 0.00 -19.05
CA GLN A 47 -5.51 1.47 -19.01
C GLN A 47 -4.91 2.05 -20.29
N ASN A 48 -3.87 1.44 -20.88
CA ASN A 48 -3.30 1.88 -22.15
C ASN A 48 -4.23 1.60 -23.34
N ARG A 49 -5.10 0.58 -23.29
CA ARG A 49 -6.16 0.35 -24.30
C ARG A 49 -7.39 1.23 -24.11
N ILE A 50 -7.71 1.66 -22.89
CA ILE A 50 -8.76 2.66 -22.62
C ILE A 50 -8.27 4.09 -22.95
N ASN A 51 -6.96 4.35 -22.84
CA ASN A 51 -6.33 5.62 -23.21
C ASN A 51 -5.80 5.68 -24.65
N ALA A 52 -5.70 4.55 -25.36
CA ALA A 52 -5.50 4.51 -26.80
C ALA A 52 -6.88 4.48 -27.48
N ALA A 53 -7.56 5.63 -27.50
CA ALA A 53 -8.61 5.83 -28.49
C ALA A 53 -7.99 5.66 -29.88
N PRO A 54 -8.60 4.91 -30.82
CA PRO A 54 -8.26 5.10 -32.22
C PRO A 54 -8.53 6.58 -32.51
N VAL A 55 -7.48 7.35 -32.78
CA VAL A 55 -7.63 8.71 -33.27
C VAL A 55 -8.11 8.57 -34.71
N TYR A 56 -9.42 8.41 -34.90
CA TYR A 56 -10.02 8.65 -36.20
C TYR A 56 -9.76 10.12 -36.52
N LYS A 57 -8.85 10.39 -37.46
CA LYS A 57 -8.73 11.70 -38.08
C LYS A 57 -9.98 11.91 -38.95
N MET A 58 -11.06 12.38 -38.33
CA MET A 58 -12.22 12.82 -39.08
C MET A 58 -11.81 14.06 -39.89
N PRO A 59 -11.99 14.07 -41.23
CA PRO A 59 -11.55 15.17 -42.08
C PRO A 59 -12.44 16.43 -41.96
N PHE A 60 -13.46 16.37 -41.11
CA PHE A 60 -14.50 17.38 -40.91
C PHE A 60 -14.52 17.91 -39.47
N SER A 61 -14.86 19.18 -39.29
CA SER A 61 -15.04 19.86 -38.01
C SER A 61 -16.51 20.21 -37.77
N LEU A 62 -16.90 20.46 -36.52
CA LEU A 62 -18.23 20.99 -36.20
C LEU A 62 -18.46 22.30 -36.97
N ASN A 63 -19.66 22.45 -37.55
CA ASN A 63 -20.08 23.52 -38.44
C ASN A 63 -19.53 23.51 -39.88
N ASP A 64 -18.71 22.53 -40.27
CA ASP A 64 -18.34 22.37 -41.67
C ASP A 64 -19.59 22.09 -42.52
N SER A 65 -19.63 22.69 -43.71
CA SER A 65 -20.67 22.42 -44.71
C SER A 65 -20.25 21.24 -45.56
N VAL A 66 -21.13 20.25 -45.66
CA VAL A 66 -20.95 19.04 -46.49
C VAL A 66 -22.08 18.95 -47.50
N GLU A 67 -21.74 18.68 -48.76
CA GLU A 67 -22.71 18.50 -49.85
C GLU A 67 -23.02 17.03 -50.01
N ILE A 68 -24.30 16.67 -49.94
CA ILE A 68 -24.79 15.29 -50.03
C ILE A 68 -25.97 15.30 -51.00
N GLU A 69 -25.88 14.50 -52.08
CA GLU A 69 -26.95 14.38 -53.10
C GLU A 69 -27.47 15.74 -53.65
N ASN A 70 -26.57 16.72 -53.79
CA ASN A 70 -26.82 18.11 -54.23
C ASN A 70 -27.51 19.04 -53.20
N ASP A 71 -27.67 18.61 -51.95
CA ASP A 71 -28.13 19.45 -50.85
C ASP A 71 -26.98 19.75 -49.87
N ILE A 72 -26.96 20.97 -49.32
CA ILE A 72 -25.92 21.40 -48.38
C ILE A 72 -26.40 21.19 -46.95
N TYR A 73 -25.61 20.45 -46.18
CA TYR A 73 -25.84 20.20 -44.76
C TYR A 73 -24.70 20.76 -43.93
N LYS A 74 -25.01 21.11 -42.68
CA LYS A 74 -24.05 21.58 -41.68
C LYS A 74 -23.83 20.52 -40.62
N ILE A 75 -22.58 20.20 -40.32
CA ILE A 75 -22.24 19.25 -39.25
C ILE A 75 -22.58 19.86 -37.89
N SER A 76 -23.51 19.23 -37.17
CA SER A 76 -23.98 19.68 -35.85
C SER A 76 -23.38 18.88 -34.70
N ASN A 77 -22.87 17.67 -34.94
CA ASN A 77 -22.16 16.89 -33.93
C ASN A 77 -21.23 15.86 -34.58
N ILE A 78 -20.13 15.51 -33.89
CA ILE A 78 -19.14 14.52 -34.33
C ILE A 78 -18.91 13.55 -33.16
N ASP A 79 -19.27 12.29 -33.35
CA ASP A 79 -18.95 11.22 -32.39
C ASP A 79 -17.67 10.50 -32.83
N VAL A 80 -16.56 10.94 -32.22
CA VAL A 80 -15.21 10.46 -32.52
C VAL A 80 -14.99 9.00 -32.08
N LYS A 81 -15.81 8.48 -31.15
CA LYS A 81 -15.70 7.08 -30.69
C LYS A 81 -16.40 6.10 -31.61
N SER A 82 -17.46 6.52 -32.30
CA SER A 82 -18.24 5.66 -33.21
C SER A 82 -18.00 5.94 -34.70
N GLY A 83 -17.26 7.01 -35.04
CA GLY A 83 -17.03 7.43 -36.43
C GLY A 83 -18.27 8.04 -37.09
N ARG A 84 -19.25 8.51 -36.31
CA ARG A 84 -20.52 9.05 -36.82
C ARG A 84 -20.53 10.58 -36.83
N VAL A 85 -21.25 11.14 -37.79
CA VAL A 85 -21.39 12.59 -37.95
C VAL A 85 -22.86 12.95 -38.11
N LEU A 86 -23.36 13.86 -37.27
CA LEU A 86 -24.72 14.38 -37.37
C LEU A 86 -24.71 15.64 -38.24
N VAL A 87 -25.64 15.70 -39.19
CA VAL A 87 -25.76 16.83 -40.12
C VAL A 87 -27.16 17.43 -40.08
N THR A 88 -27.26 18.71 -40.44
CA THR A 88 -28.49 19.51 -40.40
C THR A 88 -28.63 20.27 -41.71
N SER A 89 -29.76 20.14 -42.41
CA SER A 89 -29.98 20.81 -43.70
C SER A 89 -29.96 22.34 -43.56
N LEU A 90 -29.39 23.04 -44.55
CA LEU A 90 -29.36 24.50 -44.64
C LEU A 90 -30.41 25.08 -45.61
N SER A 91 -31.35 24.29 -46.14
CA SER A 91 -32.34 24.81 -47.09
C SER A 91 -33.43 25.67 -46.41
N ASP A 92 -33.59 26.91 -46.90
CA ASP A 92 -34.54 27.93 -46.40
C ASP A 92 -36.02 27.66 -46.77
N ASP A 93 -36.35 26.45 -47.23
CA ASP A 93 -37.70 26.13 -47.68
C ASP A 93 -38.57 25.67 -46.50
N LYS A 94 -39.36 26.63 -45.97
CA LYS A 94 -40.29 26.49 -44.83
C LYS A 94 -41.41 25.44 -44.98
N LYS A 95 -41.27 24.42 -45.85
CA LYS A 95 -42.29 23.41 -46.13
C LYS A 95 -41.84 21.95 -46.15
N LEU A 96 -40.58 21.62 -45.84
CA LEU A 96 -40.21 20.23 -45.52
C LEU A 96 -39.46 20.16 -44.19
N ASN A 97 -40.16 19.77 -43.12
CA ASN A 97 -39.52 19.15 -41.96
C ASN A 97 -38.95 17.79 -42.40
N LYS A 98 -37.77 17.76 -43.00
CA LYS A 98 -36.97 16.53 -43.05
C LYS A 98 -36.18 16.41 -41.75
N SER A 99 -36.36 15.29 -41.09
CA SER A 99 -35.77 14.89 -39.82
C SER A 99 -34.24 14.97 -39.82
N VAL A 100 -33.67 15.20 -38.64
CA VAL A 100 -32.25 14.94 -38.34
C VAL A 100 -31.92 13.52 -38.83
N GLU A 101 -31.12 13.41 -39.89
CA GLU A 101 -30.65 12.11 -40.40
C GLU A 101 -29.29 11.81 -39.75
N GLU A 102 -29.26 10.72 -38.98
CA GLU A 102 -28.05 10.19 -38.37
C GLU A 102 -27.29 9.42 -39.46
N MET A 103 -26.15 9.94 -39.92
CA MET A 103 -25.36 9.32 -40.98
C MET A 103 -24.04 8.74 -40.46
N THR A 104 -23.73 7.53 -40.92
CA THR A 104 -22.45 6.86 -40.64
C THR A 104 -21.52 7.12 -41.83
N VAL A 105 -20.44 7.87 -41.61
CA VAL A 105 -19.43 8.13 -42.63
C VAL A 105 -18.26 7.19 -42.39
N TYR A 106 -18.14 6.13 -43.20
CA TYR A 106 -17.01 5.21 -43.13
C TYR A 106 -15.76 5.86 -43.74
N CYS A 107 -14.74 6.13 -42.93
CA CYS A 107 -13.40 6.44 -43.43
C CYS A 107 -12.71 5.14 -43.88
N LEU A 108 -12.04 5.15 -45.03
CA LEU A 108 -11.45 3.98 -45.70
C LEU A 108 -10.58 3.10 -44.77
N ASN A 109 -10.79 1.78 -44.90
CA ASN A 109 -10.37 0.68 -44.02
C ASN A 109 -8.85 0.45 -43.90
N GLU A 110 -8.33 0.47 -42.66
CA GLU A 110 -7.19 -0.38 -42.24
C GLU A 110 -7.66 -1.77 -41.72
N GLU A 111 -8.96 -1.96 -41.45
CA GLU A 111 -9.53 -3.21 -40.93
C GLU A 111 -9.45 -4.40 -41.90
N LYS A 112 -9.35 -4.17 -43.22
CA LYS A 112 -9.29 -5.29 -44.17
C LYS A 112 -7.95 -6.02 -44.14
N HIS A 113 -6.85 -5.33 -43.79
CA HIS A 113 -5.54 -5.95 -43.72
C HIS A 113 -5.35 -6.74 -42.42
N GLU A 114 -5.92 -6.25 -41.32
CA GLU A 114 -5.87 -6.93 -40.01
C GLU A 114 -6.79 -8.16 -39.99
N GLN A 115 -7.97 -8.09 -40.62
CA GLN A 115 -8.85 -9.25 -40.76
C GLN A 115 -8.31 -10.27 -41.76
N ASP A 116 -7.62 -9.86 -42.82
CA ASP A 116 -6.97 -10.79 -43.75
C ASP A 116 -5.74 -11.49 -43.11
N ILE A 117 -5.03 -10.80 -42.20
CA ILE A 117 -3.94 -11.39 -41.40
C ILE A 117 -4.50 -12.34 -40.34
N LEU A 118 -5.55 -11.95 -39.63
CA LEU A 118 -6.22 -12.81 -38.64
C LEU A 118 -6.85 -14.05 -39.30
N ASN A 119 -7.49 -13.89 -40.47
CA ASN A 119 -8.01 -15.00 -41.25
C ASN A 119 -6.88 -15.89 -41.82
N ALA A 120 -5.73 -15.31 -42.21
CA ALA A 120 -4.56 -16.09 -42.63
C ALA A 120 -3.92 -16.86 -41.47
N ILE A 121 -3.91 -16.28 -40.26
CA ILE A 121 -3.46 -16.92 -39.03
C ILE A 121 -4.42 -18.06 -38.64
N ASP A 122 -5.74 -17.84 -38.71
CA ASP A 122 -6.74 -18.87 -38.43
C ASP A 122 -6.70 -20.01 -39.47
N THR A 123 -6.45 -19.70 -40.74
CA THR A 123 -6.30 -20.71 -41.81
C THR A 123 -5.02 -21.55 -41.63
N VAL A 124 -3.95 -20.98 -41.08
CA VAL A 124 -2.69 -21.69 -40.76
C VAL A 124 -2.85 -22.56 -39.51
N LEU A 125 -3.67 -22.13 -38.55
CA LEU A 125 -3.93 -22.86 -37.31
C LEU A 125 -4.89 -24.05 -37.50
N GLU A 126 -5.79 -24.02 -38.49
CA GLU A 126 -6.75 -25.10 -38.74
C GLU A 126 -6.19 -26.31 -39.53
N ASN A 127 -5.09 -26.19 -40.29
CA ASN A 127 -4.67 -27.20 -41.27
C ASN A 127 -3.22 -27.73 -41.14
N ASN A 128 -2.73 -27.96 -39.91
CA ASN A 128 -1.57 -28.83 -39.60
C ASN A 128 -0.39 -28.76 -40.63
N ASN A 129 0.09 -27.55 -40.93
CA ASN A 129 1.33 -27.31 -41.70
C ASN A 129 1.45 -27.90 -43.13
N GLN A 130 0.42 -27.83 -43.98
CA GLN A 130 0.62 -27.93 -45.45
C GLN A 130 -0.15 -26.87 -46.25
N ILE A 131 0.55 -26.18 -47.15
CA ILE A 131 -0.03 -25.21 -48.09
C ILE A 131 -0.40 -25.94 -49.39
N ILE A 132 -1.66 -25.86 -49.80
CA ILE A 132 -2.13 -26.33 -51.11
C ILE A 132 -2.37 -25.12 -52.01
N VAL A 133 -1.70 -25.08 -53.16
CA VAL A 133 -1.98 -24.14 -54.24
C VAL A 133 -2.40 -24.95 -55.46
N ASN A 134 -3.58 -24.67 -56.02
CA ASN A 134 -4.17 -25.40 -57.17
C ASN A 134 -4.19 -26.92 -57.01
N ASN A 135 -4.65 -27.42 -55.85
CA ASN A 135 -4.80 -28.85 -55.56
C ASN A 135 -3.51 -29.70 -55.68
N THR A 136 -2.33 -29.10 -55.51
CA THR A 136 -1.07 -29.86 -55.41
C THR A 136 -0.27 -29.39 -54.19
N PRO A 137 0.29 -30.31 -53.35
CA PRO A 137 1.08 -29.91 -52.19
C PRO A 137 2.48 -29.45 -52.60
N VAL A 138 2.96 -28.33 -52.06
CA VAL A 138 4.34 -27.84 -52.28
C VAL A 138 5.01 -27.54 -50.93
N SER A 139 6.31 -27.85 -50.84
CA SER A 139 7.16 -27.60 -49.65
C SER A 139 7.57 -26.13 -49.53
N VAL A 140 7.70 -25.65 -48.30
CA VAL A 140 8.00 -24.25 -47.92
C VAL A 140 9.35 -23.74 -48.44
N SER A 141 10.22 -24.61 -48.94
CA SER A 141 11.55 -24.27 -49.47
C SER A 141 11.56 -23.60 -50.85
N ASP A 142 10.44 -23.61 -51.58
CA ASP A 142 10.44 -23.29 -53.03
C ASP A 142 9.69 -21.99 -53.40
N VAL A 143 9.31 -21.15 -52.43
CA VAL A 143 8.64 -19.86 -52.70
C VAL A 143 9.68 -18.73 -52.80
N PRO A 144 9.83 -18.04 -53.96
CA PRO A 144 10.78 -16.96 -54.09
C PRO A 144 10.28 -15.67 -53.39
N PRO A 145 11.18 -14.80 -52.90
CA PRO A 145 10.79 -13.59 -52.17
C PRO A 145 10.11 -12.57 -53.10
N LEU A 146 9.01 -11.98 -52.62
CA LEU A 146 8.27 -10.92 -53.31
C LEU A 146 9.05 -9.60 -53.24
N THR A 147 9.38 -9.05 -54.41
CA THR A 147 10.05 -7.75 -54.56
C THR A 147 9.04 -6.59 -54.65
N GLU A 148 9.49 -5.40 -54.23
CA GLU A 148 8.73 -4.15 -54.04
C GLU A 148 7.92 -3.65 -55.27
N GLU A 149 8.12 -4.21 -56.47
CA GLU A 149 7.43 -3.76 -57.68
C GLU A 149 5.96 -4.21 -57.81
N LYS A 150 5.51 -5.20 -57.03
CA LYS A 150 4.08 -5.61 -57.03
C LYS A 150 3.18 -4.77 -56.11
N LEU A 151 3.75 -3.99 -55.19
CA LEU A 151 2.97 -3.17 -54.25
C LEU A 151 2.38 -1.90 -54.88
N ASN A 152 2.91 -1.48 -56.04
CA ASN A 152 2.51 -0.23 -56.71
C ASN A 152 1.48 -0.42 -57.83
N ALA A 153 1.13 -1.64 -58.22
CA ALA A 153 0.19 -1.90 -59.32
C ALA A 153 -1.29 -1.90 -58.87
N ASP A 154 -1.59 -2.17 -57.59
CA ASP A 154 -2.97 -2.23 -57.07
C ASP A 154 -3.52 -0.86 -56.60
N LYS A 155 -2.69 0.19 -56.54
CA LYS A 155 -3.15 1.55 -56.24
C LYS A 155 -3.89 2.23 -57.40
N SER A 156 -3.84 1.66 -58.61
CA SER A 156 -4.34 2.31 -59.83
C SER A 156 -5.74 1.87 -60.31
N GLN A 157 -6.51 1.07 -59.56
CA GLN A 157 -7.83 0.60 -60.03
C GLN A 157 -9.04 0.77 -59.10
N GLN A 158 -8.95 1.59 -58.05
CA GLN A 158 -10.15 2.03 -57.31
C GLN A 158 -10.15 3.54 -57.09
N LEU A 159 -10.43 4.28 -58.17
CA LEU A 159 -10.88 5.66 -58.10
C LEU A 159 -12.25 5.71 -58.78
N ASN A 160 -13.31 5.88 -57.98
CA ASN A 160 -14.59 6.50 -58.32
C ASN A 160 -15.60 6.20 -57.19
N LEU A 161 -15.69 7.09 -56.20
CA LEU A 161 -16.94 7.60 -55.62
C LEU A 161 -16.62 8.67 -54.54
N PHE A 162 -17.14 9.88 -54.76
CA PHE A 162 -17.18 11.07 -53.89
C PHE A 162 -15.92 11.97 -53.81
N ASP A 163 -15.87 12.94 -54.72
CA ASP A 163 -15.06 14.16 -54.62
C ASP A 163 -15.74 15.16 -53.66
N VAL A 164 -15.17 15.40 -52.47
CA VAL A 164 -15.54 16.53 -51.61
C VAL A 164 -14.40 17.54 -51.64
N GLN A 165 -14.60 18.68 -52.31
CA GLN A 165 -13.62 19.76 -52.38
C GLN A 165 -13.77 20.71 -51.18
N LYS A 166 -12.71 20.82 -50.38
CA LYS A 166 -12.59 21.79 -49.28
C LYS A 166 -12.38 23.20 -49.85
N LYS A 167 -13.30 24.13 -49.63
CA LYS A 167 -13.09 25.57 -49.86
C LYS A 167 -12.81 26.21 -48.50
N GLU A 168 -11.64 26.81 -48.34
CA GLU A 168 -11.27 27.57 -47.14
C GLU A 168 -12.07 28.89 -47.07
N PRO A 169 -12.85 29.14 -46.01
CA PRO A 169 -13.24 30.49 -45.64
C PRO A 169 -12.30 30.99 -44.53
N GLU A 170 -11.90 32.25 -44.61
CA GLU A 170 -11.14 32.95 -43.57
C GLU A 170 -11.87 32.88 -42.22
N ILE A 171 -11.31 32.12 -41.27
CA ILE A 171 -11.75 32.10 -39.88
C ILE A 171 -10.96 33.17 -39.14
N LYS A 172 -11.66 34.21 -38.67
CA LYS A 172 -11.17 35.05 -37.57
C LYS A 172 -11.01 34.16 -36.34
N ILE A 173 -9.77 33.97 -35.90
CA ILE A 173 -9.46 33.38 -34.61
C ILE A 173 -9.97 34.37 -33.56
N GLU A 174 -11.09 34.06 -32.90
CA GLU A 174 -11.31 34.60 -31.57
C GLU A 174 -10.30 33.91 -30.65
N GLU A 175 -9.34 34.70 -30.15
CA GLU A 175 -8.34 34.25 -29.20
C GLU A 175 -9.05 33.66 -27.98
N ASN A 176 -8.95 32.34 -27.81
CA ASN A 176 -9.33 31.68 -26.57
C ASN A 176 -8.41 32.24 -25.48
N GLN A 177 -8.96 33.07 -24.60
CA GLN A 177 -8.19 33.74 -23.56
C GLN A 177 -7.47 32.69 -22.70
N SER A 178 -6.14 32.70 -22.77
CA SER A 178 -5.27 31.86 -21.94
C SER A 178 -5.47 32.20 -20.46
N VAL A 179 -6.36 31.46 -19.78
CA VAL A 179 -6.53 31.53 -18.32
C VAL A 179 -5.25 31.04 -17.67
N LYS A 180 -4.66 31.85 -16.78
CA LYS A 180 -3.43 31.46 -16.07
C LYS A 180 -3.73 30.40 -15.00
N PRO A 181 -2.84 29.42 -14.81
CA PRO A 181 -2.97 28.49 -13.69
C PRO A 181 -2.73 29.23 -12.37
N GLU A 182 -3.72 29.21 -11.48
CA GLU A 182 -3.62 29.78 -10.13
C GLU A 182 -4.26 28.81 -9.13
N ASN A 183 -3.61 28.61 -7.98
CA ASN A 183 -4.17 27.81 -6.90
C ASN A 183 -5.32 28.54 -6.19
N TYR A 184 -6.42 27.84 -6.00
CA TYR A 184 -7.60 28.33 -5.30
C TYR A 184 -7.30 28.70 -3.83
N ARG A 185 -7.97 29.75 -3.35
CA ARG A 185 -7.93 30.22 -1.97
C ARG A 185 -9.33 30.22 -1.39
N PHE A 186 -9.44 29.79 -0.13
CA PHE A 186 -10.72 29.66 0.54
C PHE A 186 -11.55 30.95 0.49
N SER A 187 -12.83 30.83 0.10
CA SER A 187 -13.86 31.85 0.23
C SER A 187 -15.01 31.33 1.13
N SER A 188 -15.48 32.16 2.05
CA SER A 188 -16.61 31.83 2.93
C SER A 188 -17.93 31.65 2.18
N GLU A 189 -18.03 32.21 0.97
CA GLU A 189 -19.22 32.07 0.10
C GLU A 189 -19.44 30.63 -0.39
N ASN A 190 -18.40 29.79 -0.33
CA ASN A 190 -18.44 28.41 -0.83
C ASN A 190 -18.90 27.40 0.22
N ILE A 191 -19.22 27.83 1.45
CA ILE A 191 -19.81 26.95 2.47
C ILE A 191 -21.29 26.72 2.16
N VAL A 192 -21.62 25.50 1.71
CA VAL A 192 -22.99 25.11 1.40
C VAL A 192 -23.60 24.27 2.53
N THR A 193 -24.76 24.72 3.04
CA THR A 193 -25.50 24.02 4.11
C THR A 193 -26.87 23.55 3.63
N GLY A 194 -27.34 22.43 4.19
CA GLY A 194 -28.63 21.80 3.85
C GLY A 194 -28.55 20.82 2.67
N ALA A 195 -29.29 19.72 2.77
CA ALA A 195 -29.17 18.57 1.87
C ALA A 195 -29.42 18.90 0.38
N LYS A 196 -30.49 19.65 0.05
CA LYS A 196 -30.83 20.00 -1.34
C LYS A 196 -29.85 21.03 -1.93
N SER A 197 -29.40 22.00 -1.12
CA SER A 197 -28.40 22.99 -1.55
C SER A 197 -27.06 22.32 -1.85
N LYS A 198 -26.63 21.38 -0.98
CA LYS A 198 -25.42 20.57 -1.20
C LYS A 198 -25.51 19.75 -2.47
N TYR A 199 -26.64 19.06 -2.69
CA TYR A 199 -26.86 18.32 -3.93
C TYR A 199 -26.72 19.23 -5.15
N LYS A 200 -27.39 20.39 -5.15
CA LYS A 200 -27.30 21.36 -6.24
C LYS A 200 -25.85 21.83 -6.48
N ALA A 201 -25.13 22.20 -5.41
CA ALA A 201 -23.74 22.64 -5.52
C ALA A 201 -22.82 21.54 -6.08
N ASN A 202 -23.00 20.29 -5.65
CA ASN A 202 -22.24 19.15 -6.19
C ASN A 202 -22.50 18.94 -7.68
N ILE A 203 -23.77 19.02 -8.11
CA ILE A 203 -24.15 18.87 -9.52
C ILE A 203 -23.55 19.99 -10.37
N GLU A 204 -23.63 21.24 -9.91
CA GLU A 204 -23.02 22.38 -10.61
C GLU A 204 -21.49 22.23 -10.70
N ALA A 205 -20.83 21.81 -9.62
CA ALA A 205 -19.39 21.53 -9.64
C ALA A 205 -19.02 20.43 -10.64
N ILE A 206 -19.78 19.33 -10.71
CA ILE A 206 -19.55 18.24 -11.68
C ILE A 206 -19.73 18.73 -13.12
N LYS A 207 -20.80 19.49 -13.39
CA LYS A 207 -21.05 20.08 -14.72
C LYS A 207 -19.93 21.05 -15.12
N THR A 208 -19.47 21.89 -14.19
CA THR A 208 -18.35 22.80 -14.40
C THR A 208 -17.04 22.06 -14.64
N LEU A 209 -16.76 20.99 -13.88
CA LEU A 209 -15.59 20.14 -14.10
C LEU A 209 -15.58 19.56 -15.51
N MET A 210 -16.69 18.92 -15.92
CA MET A 210 -16.84 18.33 -17.26
C MET A 210 -16.64 19.38 -18.37
N LYS A 211 -17.18 20.60 -18.18
CA LYS A 211 -16.98 21.70 -19.12
C LYS A 211 -15.49 22.05 -19.25
N ILE A 212 -14.79 22.26 -18.14
CA ILE A 212 -13.37 22.66 -18.13
C ILE A 212 -12.48 21.57 -18.74
N GLU A 213 -12.77 20.31 -18.47
CA GLU A 213 -12.06 19.16 -19.05
C GLU A 213 -12.28 19.05 -20.56
N ASN A 214 -13.52 19.19 -21.02
CA ASN A 214 -13.86 19.18 -22.45
C ASN A 214 -13.20 20.35 -23.21
N GLU A 215 -13.07 21.51 -22.56
CA GLU A 215 -12.40 22.69 -23.12
C GLU A 215 -10.87 22.65 -22.99
N ASN A 216 -10.32 21.62 -22.32
CA ASN A 216 -8.89 21.39 -22.09
C ASN A 216 -8.14 22.65 -21.60
N ARG A 217 -8.69 23.32 -20.58
CA ARG A 217 -8.12 24.56 -20.01
C ARG A 217 -8.08 24.54 -18.48
N TYR A 218 -7.48 25.59 -17.92
CA TYR A 218 -7.54 25.89 -16.48
C TYR A 218 -8.89 26.53 -16.10
N ALA A 219 -9.30 26.33 -14.85
CA ALA A 219 -10.50 26.93 -14.29
C ALA A 219 -10.32 28.44 -14.10
N THR A 220 -11.34 29.25 -14.38
CA THR A 220 -11.36 30.66 -13.99
C THR A 220 -11.61 30.81 -12.48
N ALA A 221 -11.40 32.00 -11.91
CA ALA A 221 -11.69 32.25 -10.50
C ALA A 221 -13.17 31.99 -10.14
N GLU A 222 -14.11 32.34 -11.02
CA GLU A 222 -15.54 32.05 -10.82
C GLU A 222 -15.80 30.55 -10.85
N GLU A 223 -15.20 29.83 -11.80
CA GLU A 223 -15.34 28.37 -11.90
C GLU A 223 -14.69 27.65 -10.73
N GLN A 224 -13.54 28.13 -10.22
CA GLN A 224 -12.92 27.62 -9.00
C GLN A 224 -13.85 27.77 -7.79
N ASN A 225 -14.60 28.88 -7.67
CA ASN A 225 -15.60 29.02 -6.60
C ASN A 225 -16.73 28.00 -6.72
N ILE A 226 -17.21 27.71 -7.93
CA ILE A 226 -18.23 26.68 -8.17
C ILE A 226 -17.68 25.30 -7.79
N LEU A 227 -16.48 24.96 -8.26
CA LEU A 227 -15.79 23.70 -7.96
C LEU A 227 -15.56 23.53 -6.46
N ALA A 228 -15.16 24.60 -5.76
CA ALA A 228 -14.92 24.60 -4.32
C ALA A 228 -16.20 24.42 -3.49
N GLY A 229 -17.38 24.60 -4.09
CA GLY A 229 -18.68 24.30 -3.47
C GLY A 229 -19.00 22.80 -3.38
N TYR A 230 -18.19 21.94 -4.01
CA TYR A 230 -18.36 20.49 -3.92
C TYR A 230 -18.10 19.98 -2.50
N SER A 231 -19.10 19.35 -1.89
CA SER A 231 -19.07 18.86 -0.50
C SER A 231 -19.28 17.35 -0.40
N GLY A 232 -19.18 16.64 -1.53
CA GLY A 232 -19.38 15.20 -1.64
C GLY A 232 -20.77 14.74 -1.20
N TRP A 233 -20.92 13.43 -1.05
CA TRP A 233 -22.22 12.78 -0.88
C TRP A 233 -22.59 12.46 0.58
N GLY A 234 -21.73 12.86 1.52
CA GLY A 234 -21.95 12.68 2.96
C GLY A 234 -23.22 13.38 3.44
N GLY A 235 -24.10 12.62 4.12
CA GLY A 235 -25.35 13.16 4.67
C GLY A 235 -26.44 13.47 3.63
N ILE A 236 -26.25 13.09 2.35
CA ILE A 236 -27.23 13.22 1.26
C ILE A 236 -27.48 11.89 0.52
N SER A 237 -27.40 10.77 1.23
CA SER A 237 -27.61 9.42 0.66
C SER A 237 -28.97 9.24 -0.02
N GLN A 238 -29.96 10.08 0.33
CA GLN A 238 -31.29 10.08 -0.29
C GLN A 238 -31.24 10.41 -1.79
N ALA A 239 -30.18 11.06 -2.28
CA ALA A 239 -29.98 11.31 -3.72
C ALA A 239 -29.74 10.02 -4.53
N PHE A 240 -29.42 8.90 -3.87
CA PHE A 240 -29.19 7.59 -4.50
C PHE A 240 -30.34 6.60 -4.28
N ASP A 241 -31.44 7.06 -3.68
CA ASP A 241 -32.60 6.24 -3.32
C ASP A 241 -33.72 6.43 -4.35
N SER A 242 -33.92 5.43 -5.21
CA SER A 242 -34.96 5.43 -6.24
C SER A 242 -36.38 5.43 -5.67
N ASP A 243 -36.53 4.95 -4.43
CA ASP A 243 -37.84 4.73 -3.81
C ASP A 243 -38.28 5.94 -2.97
N ASN A 244 -37.43 6.97 -2.86
CA ASN A 244 -37.73 8.18 -2.10
C ASN A 244 -38.47 9.21 -2.97
N PRO A 245 -39.79 9.42 -2.80
CA PRO A 245 -40.56 10.32 -3.65
C PRO A 245 -40.13 11.79 -3.54
N LYS A 246 -39.47 12.19 -2.44
CA LYS A 246 -38.96 13.55 -2.25
C LYS A 246 -37.63 13.83 -2.96
N TRP A 247 -36.98 12.79 -3.48
CA TRP A 247 -35.65 12.85 -4.11
C TRP A 247 -35.61 12.24 -5.52
N LYS A 248 -36.78 11.86 -6.06
CA LYS A 248 -36.88 11.20 -7.36
C LYS A 248 -36.20 11.98 -8.51
N ASN A 249 -36.42 13.30 -8.56
CA ASN A 249 -35.83 14.14 -9.62
C ASN A 249 -34.31 14.20 -9.50
N GLU A 250 -33.78 14.34 -8.28
CA GLU A 250 -32.34 14.36 -8.02
C GLU A 250 -31.69 12.99 -8.30
N TYR A 251 -32.37 11.90 -7.97
CA TYR A 251 -31.92 10.56 -8.31
C TYR A 251 -31.80 10.37 -9.84
N GLU A 252 -32.83 10.76 -10.59
CA GLU A 252 -32.84 10.64 -12.05
C GLU A 252 -31.78 11.54 -12.71
N GLU A 253 -31.62 12.78 -12.25
CA GLU A 253 -30.57 13.69 -12.75
C GLU A 253 -29.18 13.12 -12.50
N LEU A 254 -28.89 12.69 -11.26
CA LEU A 254 -27.58 12.17 -10.89
C LEU A 254 -27.23 10.89 -11.64
N LYS A 255 -28.20 9.97 -11.80
CA LYS A 255 -28.01 8.70 -12.52
C LYS A 255 -27.74 8.92 -14.01
N ASN A 256 -28.28 9.98 -14.60
CA ASN A 256 -28.06 10.34 -16.00
C ASN A 256 -26.79 11.17 -16.22
N LEU A 257 -26.36 11.94 -15.21
CA LEU A 257 -25.18 12.81 -15.31
C LEU A 257 -23.87 12.02 -15.22
N LEU A 258 -23.80 11.02 -14.35
CA LEU A 258 -22.57 10.28 -14.07
C LEU A 258 -22.50 8.94 -14.83
N PRO A 259 -21.33 8.58 -15.36
CA PRO A 259 -21.05 7.22 -15.81
C PRO A 259 -21.30 6.18 -14.71
N GLU A 260 -21.63 4.94 -15.08
CA GLU A 260 -22.01 3.88 -14.13
C GLU A 260 -20.96 3.65 -13.01
N ASN A 261 -19.67 3.71 -13.35
CA ASN A 261 -18.58 3.57 -12.39
C ASN A 261 -18.48 4.76 -11.43
N GLU A 262 -18.56 6.00 -11.92
CA GLU A 262 -18.50 7.19 -11.07
C GLU A 262 -19.75 7.33 -10.20
N TYR A 263 -20.91 6.90 -10.70
CA TYR A 263 -22.13 6.81 -9.92
C TYR A 263 -21.99 5.80 -8.77
N ALA A 264 -21.39 4.64 -9.03
CA ALA A 264 -21.14 3.63 -8.00
C ALA A 264 -20.16 4.15 -6.91
N ASP A 265 -19.08 4.81 -7.31
CA ASP A 265 -18.10 5.42 -6.40
C ASP A 265 -18.74 6.55 -5.57
N ALA A 266 -19.51 7.43 -6.20
CA ALA A 266 -20.29 8.48 -5.55
C ALA A 266 -21.27 7.91 -4.51
N LYS A 267 -21.96 6.82 -4.85
CA LYS A 267 -22.89 6.14 -3.93
C LYS A 267 -22.13 5.53 -2.75
N ALA A 268 -21.00 4.86 -2.99
CA ALA A 268 -20.18 4.25 -1.95
C ALA A 268 -19.58 5.30 -0.99
N SER A 269 -19.23 6.48 -1.51
CA SER A 269 -18.63 7.55 -0.73
C SER A 269 -19.64 8.34 0.12
N SER A 270 -20.95 8.10 -0.03
CA SER A 270 -22.00 8.72 0.81
C SER A 270 -21.85 8.47 2.32
N LEU A 271 -21.12 7.41 2.71
CA LEU A 271 -20.84 7.06 4.10
C LEU A 271 -19.55 7.69 4.66
N THR A 272 -18.68 8.22 3.81
CA THR A 272 -17.29 8.58 4.18
C THR A 272 -16.81 9.94 3.69
N SER A 273 -17.50 10.57 2.72
CA SER A 273 -17.17 11.89 2.16
C SER A 273 -17.59 13.04 3.08
N PHE A 274 -16.79 13.29 4.12
CA PHE A 274 -16.96 14.41 5.05
C PHE A 274 -15.83 15.43 4.89
N TYR A 275 -16.18 16.69 4.65
CA TYR A 275 -15.21 17.76 4.38
C TYR A 275 -14.82 18.53 5.63
N THR A 276 -13.54 18.88 5.72
CA THR A 276 -12.95 19.53 6.88
C THR A 276 -13.37 21.01 6.95
N PRO A 277 -13.91 21.47 8.10
CA PRO A 277 -14.15 22.89 8.37
C PRO A 277 -12.88 23.74 8.24
N PRO A 278 -12.99 24.98 7.73
CA PRO A 278 -11.85 25.88 7.55
C PRO A 278 -11.11 26.21 8.86
N GLU A 279 -11.83 26.28 9.99
CA GLU A 279 -11.28 26.60 11.32
C GLU A 279 -10.28 25.54 11.79
N ILE A 280 -10.51 24.27 11.42
CA ILE A 280 -9.60 23.17 11.75
C ILE A 280 -8.31 23.26 10.92
N ALA A 281 -8.42 23.58 9.64
CA ALA A 281 -7.26 23.78 8.77
C ALA A 281 -6.42 24.99 9.23
N ASP A 282 -7.08 26.10 9.60
CA ASP A 282 -6.42 27.28 10.17
C ASP A 282 -5.65 26.93 11.46
N GLY A 283 -6.26 26.14 12.36
CA GLY A 283 -5.60 25.68 13.59
C GLY A 283 -4.36 24.81 13.33
N ILE A 284 -4.40 23.93 12.32
CA ILE A 284 -3.24 23.11 11.94
C ILE A 284 -2.12 23.98 11.36
N TYR A 285 -2.42 24.93 10.47
CA TYR A 285 -1.39 25.84 9.94
C TYR A 285 -0.83 26.79 10.98
N GLN A 286 -1.64 27.25 11.92
CA GLN A 286 -1.17 28.03 13.08
C GLN A 286 -0.14 27.23 13.88
N ALA A 287 -0.41 25.94 14.13
CA ALA A 287 0.54 25.07 14.82
C ALA A 287 1.86 24.93 14.05
N LEU A 288 1.77 24.68 12.73
CA LEU A 288 2.96 24.56 11.87
C LEU A 288 3.80 25.85 11.85
N GLU A 289 3.15 27.02 11.77
CA GLU A 289 3.83 28.31 11.84
C GLU A 289 4.52 28.50 13.19
N GLN A 290 3.83 28.17 14.29
CA GLN A 290 4.40 28.21 15.65
C GLN A 290 5.59 27.25 15.82
N PHE A 291 5.57 26.09 15.18
CA PHE A 291 6.69 25.15 15.18
C PHE A 291 7.86 25.61 14.30
N GLY A 292 7.71 26.72 13.58
CA GLY A 292 8.74 27.31 12.72
C GLY A 292 8.75 26.78 11.28
N PHE A 293 7.66 26.18 10.81
CA PHE A 293 7.58 25.71 9.43
C PHE A 293 7.42 26.89 8.47
N LYS A 294 8.43 27.09 7.62
CA LYS A 294 8.46 28.19 6.63
C LYS A 294 8.15 27.72 5.20
N GLY A 295 8.15 26.41 4.98
CA GLY A 295 7.96 25.77 3.68
C GLY A 295 8.74 24.46 3.56
N GLY A 296 8.37 23.63 2.58
CA GLY A 296 8.92 22.30 2.32
C GLY A 296 7.92 21.42 1.57
N ASN A 297 8.14 20.11 1.57
CA ASN A 297 7.19 19.18 0.97
C ASN A 297 6.05 18.89 1.96
N ILE A 298 4.81 19.19 1.56
CA ILE A 298 3.59 18.94 2.34
C ILE A 298 2.77 17.86 1.64
N LEU A 299 2.42 16.80 2.37
CA LEU A 299 1.51 15.76 1.89
C LEU A 299 0.15 15.86 2.59
N GLU A 300 -0.92 15.77 1.81
CA GLU A 300 -2.27 15.49 2.28
C GLU A 300 -2.74 14.12 1.70
N PRO A 301 -2.83 13.06 2.53
CA PRO A 301 -2.98 11.68 2.03
C PRO A 301 -4.43 11.27 1.69
N SER A 302 -5.41 12.12 1.99
CA SER A 302 -6.84 11.94 1.73
C SER A 302 -7.50 13.31 1.58
N MET A 303 -7.18 13.97 0.47
CA MET A 303 -7.36 15.43 0.35
C MET A 303 -8.79 15.88 0.01
N GLY A 304 -9.64 15.00 -0.52
CA GLY A 304 -10.91 15.39 -1.13
C GLY A 304 -10.67 16.43 -2.23
N ILE A 305 -11.33 17.58 -2.13
CA ILE A 305 -11.12 18.73 -3.03
C ILE A 305 -9.98 19.65 -2.57
N GLY A 306 -9.19 19.26 -1.56
CA GLY A 306 -8.03 20.00 -1.06
C GLY A 306 -8.34 21.17 -0.11
N ASN A 307 -9.32 21.06 0.78
CA ASN A 307 -9.67 22.15 1.72
C ASN A 307 -8.47 22.65 2.54
N PHE A 308 -7.54 21.77 2.92
CA PHE A 308 -6.30 22.19 3.59
C PHE A 308 -5.40 23.03 2.69
N PHE A 309 -5.29 22.73 1.39
CA PHE A 309 -4.50 23.54 0.47
C PHE A 309 -5.11 24.93 0.26
N SER A 310 -6.43 25.08 0.31
CA SER A 310 -7.09 26.40 0.21
C SER A 310 -6.70 27.37 1.34
N LYS A 311 -6.23 26.84 2.49
CA LYS A 311 -5.95 27.56 3.74
C LYS A 311 -4.46 27.74 4.05
N ILE A 312 -3.56 27.23 3.21
CA ILE A 312 -2.12 27.40 3.46
C ILE A 312 -1.73 28.89 3.47
N PRO A 313 -1.01 29.39 4.50
CA PRO A 313 -0.56 30.78 4.52
C PRO A 313 0.28 31.14 3.29
N GLU A 314 0.14 32.36 2.76
CA GLU A 314 0.75 32.74 1.48
C GLU A 314 2.27 32.55 1.44
N GLN A 315 2.97 32.96 2.51
CA GLN A 315 4.43 32.79 2.61
C GLN A 315 4.85 31.32 2.66
N MET A 316 4.07 30.47 3.35
CA MET A 316 4.32 29.04 3.41
C MET A 316 4.06 28.39 2.05
N SER A 317 2.99 28.81 1.36
CA SER A 317 2.63 28.36 0.02
C SER A 317 3.74 28.59 -0.99
N ARG A 318 4.32 29.80 -1.02
CA ARG A 318 5.39 30.15 -1.97
C ARG A 318 6.66 29.33 -1.78
N ASN A 319 6.87 28.80 -0.56
CA ASN A 319 8.04 28.03 -0.19
C ASN A 319 7.76 26.52 -0.06
N SER A 320 6.57 26.06 -0.46
CA SER A 320 6.16 24.67 -0.31
C SER A 320 5.85 24.03 -1.65
N LYS A 321 6.08 22.73 -1.73
CA LYS A 321 5.54 21.88 -2.79
C LYS A 321 4.45 21.00 -2.19
N LEU A 322 3.28 21.04 -2.82
CA LEU A 322 2.07 20.38 -2.33
C LEU A 322 1.88 19.03 -3.03
N TYR A 323 1.57 18.02 -2.23
CA TYR A 323 1.33 16.66 -2.69
C TYR A 323 0.00 16.17 -2.13
N GLY A 324 -0.90 15.75 -3.01
CA GLY A 324 -2.25 15.33 -2.65
C GLY A 324 -2.52 13.90 -3.08
N VAL A 325 -3.31 13.17 -2.29
CA VAL A 325 -3.82 11.85 -2.66
C VAL A 325 -5.32 11.82 -2.41
N GLU A 326 -6.08 11.40 -3.41
CA GLU A 326 -7.53 11.20 -3.29
C GLU A 326 -7.91 9.92 -4.01
N ILE A 327 -8.81 9.13 -3.42
CA ILE A 327 -9.25 7.86 -4.00
C ILE A 327 -10.45 8.06 -4.94
N ASP A 328 -11.31 9.03 -4.66
CA ASP A 328 -12.49 9.33 -5.46
C ASP A 328 -12.16 10.18 -6.71
N SER A 329 -12.60 9.69 -7.87
CA SER A 329 -12.29 10.30 -9.18
C SER A 329 -12.76 11.75 -9.27
N ILE A 330 -14.00 12.03 -8.87
CA ILE A 330 -14.61 13.35 -9.05
C ILE A 330 -13.90 14.37 -8.16
N SER A 331 -13.77 14.09 -6.86
CA SER A 331 -13.11 15.00 -5.93
C SER A 331 -11.62 15.19 -6.25
N GLY A 332 -10.91 14.12 -6.67
CA GLY A 332 -9.52 14.21 -7.12
C GLY A 332 -9.35 15.10 -8.37
N ARG A 333 -10.21 14.95 -9.38
CA ARG A 333 -10.18 15.80 -10.59
C ARG A 333 -10.57 17.25 -10.29
N ILE A 334 -11.52 17.47 -9.38
CA ILE A 334 -11.81 18.81 -8.86
C ILE A 334 -10.57 19.41 -8.18
N ALA A 335 -9.87 18.64 -7.34
CA ALA A 335 -8.65 19.09 -6.68
C ALA A 335 -7.55 19.48 -7.69
N GLU A 336 -7.36 18.73 -8.78
CA GLU A 336 -6.42 19.08 -9.86
C GLU A 336 -6.77 20.42 -10.53
N LYS A 337 -8.05 20.75 -10.69
CA LYS A 337 -8.49 22.04 -11.24
C LYS A 337 -8.36 23.19 -10.22
N LEU A 338 -8.47 22.90 -8.93
CA LEU A 338 -8.30 23.89 -7.86
C LEU A 338 -6.83 24.17 -7.54
N TYR A 339 -5.93 23.19 -7.69
CA TYR A 339 -4.51 23.32 -7.37
C TYR A 339 -3.60 22.86 -8.52
N PRO A 340 -3.56 23.60 -9.63
CA PRO A 340 -2.77 23.22 -10.80
C PRO A 340 -1.24 23.12 -10.54
N ASP A 341 -0.73 23.73 -9.46
CA ASP A 341 0.68 23.65 -9.07
C ASP A 341 1.01 22.47 -8.13
N ALA A 342 0.00 21.70 -7.68
CA ALA A 342 0.17 20.57 -6.78
C ALA A 342 0.36 19.23 -7.53
N ASP A 343 1.11 18.31 -6.95
CA ASP A 343 1.23 16.92 -7.43
C ASP A 343 0.11 16.08 -6.80
N ILE A 344 -0.99 15.91 -7.52
CA ILE A 344 -2.19 15.21 -7.05
C ILE A 344 -2.25 13.81 -7.68
N GLN A 345 -2.43 12.79 -6.85
CA GLN A 345 -2.56 11.40 -7.27
C GLN A 345 -3.96 10.87 -6.98
N ILE A 346 -4.73 10.68 -8.05
CA ILE A 346 -6.08 10.10 -7.98
C ILE A 346 -5.99 8.57 -7.89
N LYS A 347 -5.69 8.07 -6.69
CA LYS A 347 -5.55 6.64 -6.34
C LYS A 347 -5.63 6.46 -4.82
N GLY A 348 -5.92 5.24 -4.37
CA GLY A 348 -5.87 4.90 -2.95
C GLY A 348 -4.46 5.09 -2.33
N PHE A 349 -4.39 5.56 -1.09
CA PHE A 349 -3.12 5.84 -0.40
C PHE A 349 -2.24 4.59 -0.29
N GLU A 350 -2.82 3.39 -0.21
CA GLU A 350 -2.14 2.09 -0.29
C GLU A 350 -1.38 1.83 -1.58
N LYS A 351 -1.77 2.47 -2.69
CA LYS A 351 -1.13 2.33 -4.01
C LYS A 351 -0.08 3.40 -4.29
N THR A 352 0.19 4.28 -3.33
CA THR A 352 1.21 5.34 -3.50
C THR A 352 2.61 4.80 -3.31
N ASN A 353 3.52 5.22 -4.18
CA ASN A 353 4.93 4.81 -4.18
C ASN A 353 5.85 5.88 -3.58
N PHE A 354 5.32 6.74 -2.69
CA PHE A 354 6.14 7.73 -2.00
C PHE A 354 7.21 7.04 -1.17
N SER A 355 8.45 7.52 -1.29
CA SER A 355 9.55 7.05 -0.46
C SER A 355 9.30 7.41 1.00
N ASN A 356 9.81 6.61 1.93
CA ASN A 356 9.78 7.00 3.34
C ASN A 356 10.74 8.19 3.55
N ASN A 357 10.43 9.04 4.53
CA ASN A 357 11.21 10.25 4.83
C ASN A 357 11.30 11.27 3.66
N SER A 358 10.23 11.44 2.88
CA SER A 358 10.18 12.39 1.75
C SER A 358 9.49 13.71 2.06
N PHE A 359 8.64 13.77 3.10
CA PHE A 359 7.86 14.98 3.42
C PHE A 359 8.36 15.68 4.68
N ASP A 360 8.32 17.02 4.67
CA ASP A 360 8.63 17.85 5.83
C ASP A 360 7.41 17.98 6.75
N ALA A 361 6.20 17.98 6.16
CA ALA A 361 4.94 17.93 6.88
C ALA A 361 3.92 16.99 6.23
N VAL A 362 3.11 16.30 7.04
CA VAL A 362 1.87 15.66 6.60
C VAL A 362 0.70 16.30 7.33
N ILE A 363 -0.30 16.74 6.59
CA ILE A 363 -1.53 17.32 7.11
C ILE A 363 -2.74 16.58 6.57
N GLY A 364 -3.92 16.84 7.14
CA GLY A 364 -5.17 16.37 6.55
C GLY A 364 -6.15 15.80 7.56
N ASN A 365 -7.32 15.44 7.07
CA ASN A 365 -8.34 14.69 7.81
C ASN A 365 -8.35 13.25 7.30
N ILE A 366 -7.84 12.31 8.11
CA ILE A 366 -7.70 10.93 7.66
C ILE A 366 -9.04 10.18 7.77
N PRO A 367 -9.34 9.22 6.88
CA PRO A 367 -10.63 8.52 6.90
C PRO A 367 -10.90 7.75 8.19
N PHE A 368 -12.16 7.78 8.65
CA PHE A 368 -12.62 7.08 9.86
C PHE A 368 -13.42 5.82 9.49
N GLY A 369 -13.24 4.75 10.26
CA GLY A 369 -13.97 3.50 10.03
C GLY A 369 -13.38 2.30 10.78
N ASP A 370 -14.17 1.23 10.83
CA ASP A 370 -13.78 -0.06 11.42
C ASP A 370 -13.51 -1.12 10.36
N PHE A 371 -12.74 -0.76 9.34
CA PHE A 371 -12.28 -1.66 8.29
C PHE A 371 -10.79 -1.49 8.08
N LYS A 372 -10.18 -2.46 7.41
CA LYS A 372 -8.72 -2.49 7.16
C LYS A 372 -8.46 -2.23 5.69
N VAL A 373 -7.29 -1.66 5.40
CA VAL A 373 -6.77 -1.50 4.04
C VAL A 373 -5.66 -2.52 3.84
N PHE A 374 -5.62 -3.14 2.66
CA PHE A 374 -4.55 -4.05 2.30
C PHE A 374 -3.35 -3.26 1.79
N ASP A 375 -2.32 -3.14 2.63
CA ASP A 375 -1.01 -2.59 2.29
C ASP A 375 0.06 -3.51 2.90
N ARG A 376 0.87 -4.14 2.04
CA ARG A 376 1.81 -5.20 2.43
C ARG A 376 2.72 -4.80 3.60
N ASP A 377 3.17 -3.55 3.64
CA ASP A 377 4.13 -3.08 4.65
C ASP A 377 3.47 -2.92 6.04
N TYR A 378 2.14 -2.76 6.07
CA TYR A 378 1.36 -2.47 7.28
C TYR A 378 0.40 -3.59 7.69
N ASN A 379 0.10 -4.54 6.81
CA ASN A 379 -0.87 -5.64 7.03
C ASN A 379 -0.62 -6.41 8.34
N LYS A 380 0.65 -6.65 8.68
CA LYS A 380 1.06 -7.36 9.91
C LYS A 380 0.59 -6.72 11.23
N TYR A 381 0.27 -5.42 11.21
CA TYR A 381 -0.22 -4.72 12.40
C TYR A 381 -1.74 -4.82 12.57
N GLY A 382 -2.47 -5.13 11.49
CA GLY A 382 -3.92 -5.23 11.50
C GLY A 382 -4.62 -3.91 11.81
N PHE A 383 -4.04 -2.79 11.39
CA PHE A 383 -4.56 -1.45 11.62
C PHE A 383 -5.93 -1.23 10.97
N LYS A 384 -6.82 -0.54 11.69
CA LYS A 384 -8.04 0.03 11.09
C LYS A 384 -7.65 1.21 10.20
N ILE A 385 -8.56 1.64 9.31
CA ILE A 385 -8.31 2.68 8.30
C ILE A 385 -7.60 3.93 8.86
N HIS A 386 -8.10 4.53 9.95
CA HIS A 386 -7.51 5.72 10.58
C HIS A 386 -6.12 5.44 11.17
N ASP A 387 -5.93 4.27 11.78
CA ASP A 387 -4.63 3.85 12.33
C ASP A 387 -3.60 3.63 11.22
N TYR A 388 -4.04 3.04 10.10
CA TYR A 388 -3.22 2.79 8.93
C TYR A 388 -2.76 4.10 8.28
N PHE A 389 -3.67 5.05 8.09
CA PHE A 389 -3.33 6.38 7.56
C PHE A 389 -2.37 7.12 8.48
N ALA A 390 -2.57 7.08 9.80
CA ALA A 390 -1.65 7.66 10.78
C ALA A 390 -0.26 7.00 10.69
N ALA A 391 -0.21 5.67 10.70
CA ALA A 391 1.03 4.90 10.63
C ALA A 391 1.82 5.15 9.34
N LYS A 392 1.15 5.09 8.18
CA LYS A 392 1.79 5.33 6.88
C LYS A 392 2.24 6.77 6.75
N SER A 393 1.41 7.74 7.15
CA SER A 393 1.76 9.16 7.16
C SER A 393 3.05 9.44 7.92
N VAL A 394 3.17 8.94 9.17
CA VAL A 394 4.40 9.20 9.95
C VAL A 394 5.64 8.54 9.36
N ASP A 395 5.52 7.47 8.57
CA ASP A 395 6.65 6.86 7.88
C ASP A 395 7.07 7.60 6.61
N LYS A 396 6.19 8.43 6.04
CA LYS A 396 6.53 9.32 4.92
C LYS A 396 7.21 10.61 5.36
N ILE A 397 7.13 10.97 6.64
CA ILE A 397 7.72 12.20 7.20
C ILE A 397 9.21 12.01 7.49
N LYS A 398 10.02 13.01 7.15
CA LYS A 398 11.46 13.10 7.46
C LYS A 398 11.67 13.17 8.98
N PRO A 399 12.80 12.65 9.51
CA PRO A 399 13.23 12.98 10.86
C PRO A 399 13.16 14.48 11.15
N GLY A 400 12.58 14.85 12.29
CA GLY A 400 12.33 16.25 12.67
C GLY A 400 11.13 16.92 11.99
N GLY A 401 10.52 16.30 10.98
CA GLY A 401 9.28 16.74 10.34
C GLY A 401 8.03 16.50 11.19
N ILE A 402 6.91 17.09 10.77
CA ILE A 402 5.67 17.15 11.57
C ILE A 402 4.51 16.43 10.90
N ALA A 403 3.79 15.60 11.65
CA ALA A 403 2.47 15.11 11.27
C ALA A 403 1.42 15.90 12.05
N ALA A 404 0.45 16.51 11.37
CA ALA A 404 -0.63 17.26 11.97
C ALA A 404 -1.95 16.88 11.30
N PHE A 405 -2.63 15.86 11.82
CA PHE A 405 -3.82 15.32 11.19
C PHE A 405 -5.00 15.16 12.15
N VAL A 406 -6.20 15.31 11.60
CA VAL A 406 -7.46 15.01 12.27
C VAL A 406 -7.70 13.50 12.18
N THR A 407 -8.09 12.88 13.29
CA THR A 407 -8.39 11.46 13.40
C THR A 407 -9.61 11.20 14.27
N SER A 408 -10.15 9.98 14.22
CA SER A 408 -11.18 9.56 15.17
C SER A 408 -10.61 9.50 16.58
N LYS A 409 -11.40 9.87 17.59
CA LYS A 409 -10.99 9.73 19.00
C LYS A 409 -10.55 8.31 19.37
N PHE A 410 -10.98 7.30 18.62
CA PHE A 410 -10.59 5.90 18.86
C PHE A 410 -9.09 5.65 18.64
N THR A 411 -8.40 6.45 17.84
CA THR A 411 -6.93 6.39 17.74
C THR A 411 -6.28 6.55 19.11
N MET A 412 -6.82 7.48 19.93
CA MET A 412 -6.31 7.80 21.26
C MET A 412 -6.99 6.97 22.37
N ASP A 413 -8.30 6.76 22.31
CA ASP A 413 -9.10 6.21 23.43
C ASP A 413 -9.28 4.69 23.42
N LYS A 414 -8.99 3.98 22.32
CA LYS A 414 -9.21 2.53 22.28
C LYS A 414 -8.30 1.81 23.28
N GLN A 415 -8.82 0.75 23.89
CA GLN A 415 -8.08 -0.06 24.87
C GLN A 415 -6.82 -0.71 24.28
N ASN A 416 -6.85 -1.07 22.99
CA ASN A 416 -5.70 -1.67 22.33
C ASN A 416 -4.62 -0.62 22.00
N GLU A 417 -3.45 -0.78 22.60
CA GLU A 417 -2.36 0.20 22.51
C GLU A 417 -1.50 0.08 21.24
N LYS A 418 -1.68 -0.96 20.39
CA LYS A 418 -0.78 -1.27 19.26
C LYS A 418 -0.46 -0.07 18.36
N THR A 419 -1.47 0.70 17.98
CA THR A 419 -1.24 1.87 17.11
C THR A 419 -0.51 2.97 17.86
N ARG A 420 -0.87 3.23 19.12
CA ARG A 420 -0.18 4.24 19.93
C ARG A 420 1.27 3.85 20.17
N MET A 421 1.56 2.57 20.42
CA MET A 421 2.94 2.06 20.48
C MET A 421 3.68 2.26 19.14
N TYR A 422 3.04 1.97 18.00
CA TYR A 422 3.64 2.17 16.68
C TYR A 422 4.07 3.63 16.44
N LEU A 423 3.18 4.55 16.75
CA LEU A 423 3.40 5.99 16.65
C LEU A 423 4.46 6.43 17.67
N ALA A 424 4.34 5.98 18.92
CA ALA A 424 5.26 6.30 20.01
C ALA A 424 6.66 5.72 19.84
N GLU A 425 6.87 4.65 19.05
CA GLU A 425 8.20 4.16 18.67
C GLU A 425 8.90 5.15 17.72
N ARG A 426 8.14 5.83 16.86
CA ARG A 426 8.65 6.63 15.74
C ARG A 426 8.62 8.14 15.97
N CYS A 427 7.68 8.62 16.77
CA CYS A 427 7.37 10.03 16.91
C CYS A 427 7.22 10.44 18.38
N ASN A 428 7.60 11.68 18.67
CA ASN A 428 7.16 12.38 19.88
C ASN A 428 5.76 12.96 19.64
N LEU A 429 4.84 12.75 20.57
CA LEU A 429 3.59 13.51 20.60
C LEU A 429 3.92 14.91 21.12
N LEU A 430 3.76 15.93 20.27
CA LEU A 430 3.93 17.34 20.67
C LEU A 430 2.71 17.83 21.44
N GLY A 431 1.54 17.39 21.01
CA GLY A 431 0.26 17.66 21.64
C GLY A 431 -0.88 17.06 20.83
N ALA A 432 -2.05 17.01 21.44
CA ALA A 432 -3.31 16.65 20.81
C ALA A 432 -4.42 17.60 21.29
N VAL A 433 -5.44 17.82 20.46
CA VAL A 433 -6.62 18.64 20.78
C VAL A 433 -7.85 17.82 20.47
N ARG A 434 -8.74 17.63 21.45
CA ARG A 434 -10.01 16.93 21.27
C ARG A 434 -11.11 17.93 20.93
N LEU A 435 -11.77 17.70 19.80
CA LEU A 435 -12.82 18.57 19.27
C LEU A 435 -14.21 18.17 19.80
N PRO A 436 -15.13 19.13 19.95
CA PRO A 436 -16.51 18.82 20.28
C PRO A 436 -17.19 18.06 19.14
N ASP A 437 -18.21 17.27 19.48
CA ASP A 437 -18.91 16.40 18.54
C ASP A 437 -19.64 17.16 17.42
N ASN A 438 -20.01 18.42 17.65
CA ASN A 438 -20.61 19.28 16.64
C ASN A 438 -19.61 19.96 15.69
N ALA A 439 -18.29 19.76 15.83
CA ALA A 439 -17.26 20.43 15.03
C ALA A 439 -17.43 20.20 13.52
N PHE A 440 -17.98 19.05 13.13
CA PHE A 440 -18.25 18.69 11.73
C PHE A 440 -19.74 18.79 11.36
N LYS A 441 -20.62 19.27 12.25
CA LYS A 441 -22.07 19.25 12.03
C LYS A 441 -22.52 20.18 10.89
N ALA A 442 -21.97 21.39 10.82
CA ALA A 442 -22.36 22.37 9.79
C ALA A 442 -21.90 21.94 8.39
N THR A 443 -20.64 21.50 8.26
CA THR A 443 -20.01 21.17 6.98
C THR A 443 -20.31 19.75 6.52
N ALA A 444 -20.35 18.79 7.45
CA ALA A 444 -20.40 17.35 7.15
C ALA A 444 -21.69 16.67 7.67
N GLY A 445 -22.54 17.34 8.45
CA GLY A 445 -23.84 16.81 8.89
C GLY A 445 -23.74 15.66 9.90
N THR A 446 -22.59 15.50 10.54
CA THR A 446 -22.31 14.42 11.50
C THR A 446 -21.92 14.99 12.86
N GLU A 447 -22.27 14.26 13.92
CA GLU A 447 -21.96 14.60 15.31
C GLU A 447 -21.02 13.55 15.91
N VAL A 448 -19.71 13.75 15.75
CA VAL A 448 -18.67 12.80 16.16
C VAL A 448 -17.50 13.51 16.84
N THR A 449 -17.05 12.96 17.96
CA THR A 449 -15.82 13.43 18.64
C THR A 449 -14.58 13.00 17.86
N THR A 450 -13.71 13.96 17.57
CA THR A 450 -12.48 13.78 16.79
C THR A 450 -11.30 14.42 17.52
N ASP A 451 -10.09 13.98 17.20
CA ASP A 451 -8.86 14.49 17.78
C ASP A 451 -7.97 15.06 16.66
N ILE A 452 -7.31 16.19 16.90
CA ILE A 452 -6.18 16.68 16.10
C ILE A 452 -4.90 16.23 16.80
N LEU A 453 -4.05 15.48 16.10
CA LEU A 453 -2.79 14.97 16.66
C LEU A 453 -1.59 15.65 16.02
N PHE A 454 -0.66 16.16 16.84
CA PHE A 454 0.60 16.75 16.41
C PHE A 454 1.77 15.87 16.82
N PHE A 455 2.42 15.25 15.84
CA PHE A 455 3.58 14.39 16.03
C PHE A 455 4.83 14.98 15.40
N GLN A 456 5.97 14.81 16.07
CA GLN A 456 7.28 15.05 15.47
C GLN A 456 8.02 13.74 15.26
N LYS A 457 8.46 13.47 14.03
CA LYS A 457 9.24 12.28 13.70
C LYS A 457 10.60 12.32 14.37
N ARG A 458 11.02 11.22 15.00
CA ARG A 458 12.36 11.09 15.60
C ARG A 458 13.42 10.74 14.57
N ASP A 459 14.67 11.12 14.85
CA ASP A 459 15.85 10.67 14.12
C ASP A 459 16.06 9.16 14.20
N THR A 460 15.82 8.60 15.39
CA THR A 460 15.91 7.17 15.65
C THR A 460 14.67 6.69 16.40
N ARG A 461 14.32 5.43 16.17
CA ARG A 461 13.24 4.79 16.91
C ARG A 461 13.62 4.64 18.38
N THR A 462 12.62 4.68 19.25
CA THR A 462 12.79 4.44 20.69
C THR A 462 12.05 3.19 21.13
N ILE A 463 12.53 2.59 22.22
CA ILE A 463 11.83 1.54 22.96
C ILE A 463 11.10 2.09 24.18
N ASP A 464 11.34 3.36 24.55
CA ASP A 464 10.68 4.00 25.68
C ASP A 464 9.21 4.22 25.35
N VAL A 465 8.34 3.72 26.22
CA VAL A 465 6.89 3.86 26.08
C VAL A 465 6.44 5.08 26.90
N PRO A 466 6.03 6.18 26.25
CA PRO A 466 5.53 7.36 26.94
C PRO A 466 4.11 7.17 27.47
N ASP A 467 3.78 7.86 28.55
CA ASP A 467 2.51 7.75 29.28
C ASP A 467 1.26 7.89 28.41
N TRP A 468 1.28 8.73 27.37
CA TRP A 468 0.13 8.93 26.46
C TRP A 468 -0.26 7.67 25.68
N VAL A 469 0.58 6.63 25.65
CA VAL A 469 0.22 5.32 25.07
C VAL A 469 -0.88 4.63 25.88
N HIS A 470 -1.07 5.00 27.15
CA HIS A 470 -2.02 4.35 28.04
C HIS A 470 -3.37 5.10 28.13
N ILE A 471 -4.37 4.40 28.63
CA ILE A 471 -5.71 4.94 28.93
C ILE A 471 -5.76 5.38 30.40
N SER A 472 -6.59 6.38 30.69
CA SER A 472 -6.90 6.89 32.02
C SER A 472 -8.38 7.28 32.08
N GLU A 473 -8.77 8.03 33.09
CA GLU A 473 -10.11 8.60 33.24
C GLU A 473 -9.99 10.11 33.51
N THR A 474 -10.97 10.88 33.06
CA THR A 474 -11.12 12.29 33.46
C THR A 474 -11.43 12.40 34.95
N ALA A 475 -11.38 13.61 35.51
CA ALA A 475 -11.76 13.86 36.90
C ALA A 475 -13.20 13.41 37.25
N ASP A 476 -14.08 13.37 36.25
CA ASP A 476 -15.48 12.92 36.37
C ASP A 476 -15.65 11.39 36.13
N GLY A 477 -14.55 10.64 36.02
CA GLY A 477 -14.57 9.19 35.81
C GLY A 477 -14.92 8.75 34.39
N ILE A 478 -14.76 9.63 33.39
CA ILE A 478 -15.02 9.29 31.99
C ILE A 478 -13.74 8.72 31.36
N PRO A 479 -13.76 7.48 30.81
CA PRO A 479 -12.58 6.90 30.19
C PRO A 479 -12.08 7.71 28.99
N CYS A 480 -10.78 8.00 28.96
CA CYS A 480 -10.10 8.69 27.86
C CYS A 480 -8.60 8.36 27.82
N ASN A 481 -7.91 8.74 26.74
CA ASN A 481 -6.46 8.63 26.71
C ASN A 481 -5.78 9.41 27.85
N LYS A 482 -4.69 8.86 28.41
CA LYS A 482 -3.94 9.50 29.50
C LYS A 482 -3.47 10.92 29.18
N TYR A 483 -3.09 11.21 27.94
CA TYR A 483 -2.75 12.59 27.54
C TYR A 483 -3.89 13.57 27.80
N PHE A 484 -5.14 13.22 27.45
CA PHE A 484 -6.29 14.10 27.66
C PHE A 484 -6.72 14.17 29.12
N ALA A 485 -6.55 13.10 29.89
CA ALA A 485 -6.75 13.14 31.35
C ALA A 485 -5.77 14.10 32.03
N ASP A 486 -4.50 14.09 31.60
CA ASP A 486 -3.44 14.94 32.15
C ASP A 486 -3.49 16.39 31.60
N ASN A 487 -4.14 16.62 30.46
CA ASN A 487 -4.27 17.92 29.79
C ASN A 487 -5.75 18.26 29.50
N PRO A 488 -6.59 18.50 30.54
CA PRO A 488 -8.03 18.72 30.36
C PRO A 488 -8.35 19.98 29.54
N ASP A 489 -7.45 20.96 29.50
CA ASP A 489 -7.57 22.17 28.70
C ASP A 489 -7.38 21.95 27.19
N MET A 490 -6.97 20.74 26.79
CA MET A 490 -6.90 20.29 25.40
C MET A 490 -8.18 19.60 24.93
N ILE A 491 -9.21 19.53 25.77
CA ILE A 491 -10.55 19.04 25.43
C ILE A 491 -11.45 20.26 25.21
N LEU A 492 -11.83 20.54 23.97
CA LEU A 492 -12.63 21.71 23.58
C LEU A 492 -14.13 21.49 23.78
N GLY A 493 -14.50 20.98 24.96
CA GLY A 493 -15.86 20.64 25.32
C GLY A 493 -15.91 19.85 26.62
N LYS A 494 -17.04 19.20 26.87
CA LYS A 494 -17.25 18.38 28.06
C LYS A 494 -17.30 16.91 27.66
N MET A 495 -16.39 16.11 28.23
CA MET A 495 -16.47 14.65 28.11
C MET A 495 -17.64 14.11 28.93
N GLU A 496 -18.48 13.31 28.29
CA GLU A 496 -19.59 12.60 28.94
C GLU A 496 -19.89 11.25 28.26
N PHE A 497 -20.69 10.41 28.90
CA PHE A 497 -21.25 9.23 28.22
C PHE A 497 -22.28 9.67 27.17
N ASP A 498 -22.21 9.07 25.99
CA ASP A 498 -23.06 9.43 24.87
C ASP A 498 -24.50 8.95 25.13
N ARG A 499 -25.37 9.90 25.49
CA ARG A 499 -26.79 9.64 25.78
C ARG A 499 -27.51 9.00 24.61
N ARG A 500 -27.17 9.35 23.36
CA ARG A 500 -27.79 8.78 22.16
C ARG A 500 -27.48 7.28 22.06
N MET A 501 -26.27 6.89 22.45
CA MET A 501 -25.86 5.49 22.49
C MET A 501 -26.45 4.76 23.69
N GLN A 502 -26.65 5.43 24.83
CA GLN A 502 -27.34 4.85 25.98
C GLN A 502 -28.84 4.66 25.72
N GLU A 503 -29.48 5.57 25.00
CA GLU A 503 -30.88 5.46 24.56
C GLU A 503 -31.04 4.32 23.54
N LYS A 504 -30.08 4.16 22.62
CA LYS A 504 -30.14 3.13 21.56
C LYS A 504 -29.76 1.72 22.04
N TYR A 505 -28.76 1.60 22.91
CA TYR A 505 -28.17 0.32 23.30
C TYR A 505 -28.27 0.01 24.80
N GLY A 506 -28.98 0.85 25.57
CA GLY A 506 -29.17 0.72 27.01
C GLY A 506 -28.16 1.51 27.85
N SER A 507 -28.51 1.75 29.12
CA SER A 507 -27.72 2.54 30.07
C SER A 507 -26.32 1.99 30.37
N GLU A 508 -26.04 0.73 29.99
CA GLU A 508 -24.71 0.11 30.12
C GLU A 508 -23.73 0.51 29.01
N SER A 509 -24.18 1.23 27.97
CA SER A 509 -23.30 1.72 26.91
C SER A 509 -22.22 2.62 27.48
N LYS A 510 -20.96 2.22 27.26
CA LYS A 510 -19.75 2.98 27.65
C LYS A 510 -19.25 3.90 26.55
N ALA A 511 -20.05 4.17 25.52
CA ALA A 511 -19.70 5.13 24.49
C ALA A 511 -19.59 6.53 25.13
N THR A 512 -18.54 7.27 24.78
CA THR A 512 -18.30 8.62 25.27
C THR A 512 -18.34 9.63 24.13
N THR A 513 -18.75 10.86 24.41
CA THR A 513 -18.73 11.99 23.48
C THR A 513 -18.12 13.21 24.19
N CYS A 514 -17.64 14.16 23.40
CA CYS A 514 -17.24 15.49 23.85
C CYS A 514 -18.30 16.47 23.38
N THR A 515 -19.18 16.92 24.26
CA THR A 515 -20.22 17.91 23.90
C THR A 515 -19.68 19.33 23.92
N ALA A 516 -20.13 20.14 22.96
CA ALA A 516 -19.74 21.56 22.90
C ALA A 516 -20.24 22.31 24.15
N VAL A 517 -19.35 23.12 24.74
CA VAL A 517 -19.66 24.00 25.88
C VAL A 517 -19.69 25.48 25.45
N TYR A 518 -18.95 25.83 24.41
CA TYR A 518 -18.83 27.18 23.87
C TYR A 518 -19.04 27.17 22.37
N ASP A 519 -19.54 28.29 21.83
CA ASP A 519 -19.98 28.38 20.43
C ASP A 519 -18.83 28.63 19.44
N ASP A 520 -17.73 29.28 19.85
CA ASP A 520 -16.63 29.63 18.95
C ASP A 520 -15.50 28.58 18.95
N LEU A 521 -15.55 27.66 17.98
CA LEU A 521 -14.53 26.64 17.79
C LEU A 521 -13.18 27.23 17.36
N SER A 522 -13.17 28.34 16.61
CA SER A 522 -11.96 28.96 16.07
C SER A 522 -11.10 29.54 17.20
N GLU A 523 -11.71 30.30 18.11
CA GLU A 523 -11.01 30.85 19.27
C GLU A 523 -10.49 29.74 20.21
N GLN A 524 -11.31 28.72 20.44
CA GLN A 524 -10.92 27.56 21.25
C GLN A 524 -9.72 26.82 20.67
N LEU A 525 -9.73 26.53 19.36
CA LEU A 525 -8.63 25.88 18.66
C LEU A 525 -7.36 26.73 18.72
N LYS A 526 -7.47 28.03 18.44
CA LYS A 526 -6.35 28.96 18.50
C LYS A 526 -5.67 28.95 19.87
N ASN A 527 -6.47 28.97 20.93
CA ASN A 527 -5.99 28.94 22.32
C ASN A 527 -5.33 27.60 22.66
N ALA A 528 -5.92 26.46 22.28
CA ALA A 528 -5.34 25.14 22.54
C ALA A 528 -4.01 24.94 21.78
N VAL A 529 -4.00 25.25 20.47
CA VAL A 529 -2.81 25.14 19.61
C VAL A 529 -1.67 26.01 20.13
N SER A 530 -1.97 27.22 20.64
CA SER A 530 -0.93 28.13 21.17
C SER A 530 -0.09 27.54 22.31
N LYS A 531 -0.63 26.55 23.03
CA LYS A 531 0.04 25.88 24.16
C LYS A 531 0.93 24.72 23.71
N ILE A 532 0.79 24.24 22.48
CA ILE A 532 1.57 23.12 21.95
C ILE A 532 2.95 23.63 21.52
N GLN A 533 4.01 22.99 22.00
CA GLN A 533 5.38 23.36 21.64
C GLN A 533 5.98 22.32 20.69
N GLY A 534 6.69 22.79 19.68
CA GLY A 534 7.35 21.96 18.69
C GLY A 534 8.40 22.76 17.94
N LYS A 535 9.33 22.07 17.27
CA LYS A 535 10.35 22.70 16.43
C LYS A 535 10.60 21.87 15.19
N ILE A 536 10.14 22.32 14.03
CA ILE A 536 10.44 21.61 12.79
C ILE A 536 11.88 21.88 12.33
N ARG A 537 12.58 20.82 11.91
CA ARG A 537 13.85 20.93 11.18
C ARG A 537 13.56 20.79 9.70
N THR A 538 13.49 21.91 8.98
CA THR A 538 13.42 21.88 7.52
C THR A 538 14.82 21.88 6.94
N ALA A 539 15.02 21.27 5.77
CA ALA A 539 16.27 21.36 5.02
C ALA A 539 16.66 22.82 4.65
N ALA A 540 15.74 23.79 4.83
CA ALA A 540 16.03 25.21 4.72
C ALA A 540 16.69 25.80 5.98
N ALA A 541 16.46 25.24 7.16
CA ALA A 541 17.06 25.70 8.42
C ALA A 541 18.54 25.35 8.55
N ASP A 542 19.01 24.31 7.85
CA ASP A 542 20.42 23.93 7.76
C ASP A 542 21.20 24.72 6.67
N ARG A 543 20.55 25.67 5.97
CA ARG A 543 21.17 26.49 4.89
C ARG A 543 21.98 27.69 5.38
N VAL A 544 22.35 27.75 6.66
CA VAL A 544 23.18 28.82 7.22
C VAL A 544 24.59 28.30 7.50
N ASN A 545 25.31 27.89 6.45
CA ASN A 545 26.75 28.08 6.25
C ASN A 545 27.24 27.22 5.08
N ASP A 546 28.13 27.83 4.29
CA ASP A 546 28.91 27.27 3.18
C ASP A 546 28.26 27.16 1.78
N ARG A 547 29.10 27.46 0.78
CA ARG A 547 28.80 27.63 -0.64
C ARG A 547 27.84 26.56 -1.17
N ILE A 548 26.65 26.98 -1.62
CA ILE A 548 25.57 26.08 -2.06
C ILE A 548 25.93 25.47 -3.42
N PRO A 549 26.12 24.14 -3.53
CA PRO A 549 26.12 23.45 -4.82
C PRO A 549 24.75 23.62 -5.48
N GLU A 550 24.72 23.85 -6.79
CA GLU A 550 23.47 23.99 -7.57
C GLU A 550 22.56 22.76 -7.33
N THR A 551 21.31 22.98 -6.91
CA THR A 551 20.36 21.89 -6.60
C THR A 551 19.10 22.02 -7.44
N ILE A 552 18.56 20.89 -7.87
CA ILE A 552 17.25 20.79 -8.55
C ILE A 552 16.33 19.83 -7.77
N PRO A 553 14.99 19.88 -7.98
CA PRO A 553 14.07 18.91 -7.39
C PRO A 553 14.45 17.47 -7.75
N ALA A 554 14.29 16.53 -6.81
CA ALA A 554 14.58 15.13 -7.09
C ALA A 554 13.57 14.50 -8.05
N ASP A 555 14.10 13.78 -9.04
CA ASP A 555 13.33 12.88 -9.88
C ASP A 555 12.92 11.63 -9.05
N PRO A 556 11.60 11.39 -8.86
CA PRO A 556 11.12 10.25 -8.09
C PRO A 556 11.54 8.89 -8.65
N SER A 557 11.77 8.80 -9.97
CA SER A 557 12.18 7.56 -10.66
C SER A 557 13.63 7.15 -10.34
N VAL A 558 14.44 8.09 -9.88
CA VAL A 558 15.86 7.87 -9.59
C VAL A 558 16.01 7.45 -8.13
N ARG A 559 16.59 6.30 -7.84
CA ARG A 559 16.76 5.83 -6.46
C ARG A 559 17.49 6.85 -5.56
N ASN A 560 17.05 7.01 -4.32
CA ASN A 560 17.70 7.88 -3.35
C ASN A 560 19.16 7.48 -3.09
N PHE A 561 20.03 8.46 -2.81
CA PHE A 561 21.48 8.30 -2.60
C PHE A 561 22.25 7.72 -3.78
N THR A 562 21.75 7.90 -5.00
CA THR A 562 22.43 7.50 -6.24
C THR A 562 22.72 8.70 -7.14
N HIS A 563 23.68 8.56 -8.05
CA HIS A 563 23.95 9.57 -9.07
C HIS A 563 23.08 9.37 -10.32
N THR A 564 22.70 10.46 -10.97
CA THR A 564 22.01 10.44 -12.26
C THR A 564 22.41 11.61 -13.13
N LEU A 565 22.14 11.54 -14.42
CA LEU A 565 22.30 12.65 -15.34
C LEU A 565 21.00 13.43 -15.48
N VAL A 566 21.06 14.74 -15.28
CA VAL A 566 19.97 15.67 -15.62
C VAL A 566 20.54 16.76 -16.51
N ASN A 567 19.98 16.91 -17.72
CA ASN A 567 20.44 17.86 -18.74
C ASN A 567 21.96 17.77 -19.02
N GLY A 568 22.50 16.55 -19.05
CA GLY A 568 23.92 16.29 -19.31
C GLY A 568 24.86 16.59 -18.13
N GLN A 569 24.35 17.02 -16.99
CA GLN A 569 25.13 17.25 -15.77
C GLN A 569 24.88 16.14 -14.75
N LEU A 570 25.91 15.77 -13.99
CA LEU A 570 25.80 14.73 -12.98
C LEU A 570 25.24 15.31 -11.67
N TYR A 571 24.20 14.68 -11.16
CA TYR A 571 23.58 15.00 -9.89
C TYR A 571 23.63 13.80 -8.95
N HIS A 572 23.67 14.05 -7.65
CA HIS A 572 23.51 13.05 -6.59
C HIS A 572 22.16 13.28 -5.91
N ARG A 573 21.29 12.26 -5.89
CA ARG A 573 20.00 12.36 -5.20
C ARG A 573 20.22 12.29 -3.69
N GLN A 574 19.85 13.34 -2.99
CA GLN A 574 19.81 13.40 -1.53
C GLN A 574 18.38 13.70 -1.10
N ASN A 575 17.63 12.62 -0.87
CA ASN A 575 16.20 12.65 -0.58
C ASN A 575 15.40 13.38 -1.68
N GLU A 576 15.05 14.63 -1.42
CA GLU A 576 14.13 15.46 -2.22
C GLU A 576 14.85 16.46 -3.13
N VAL A 577 16.18 16.54 -3.02
CA VAL A 577 17.01 17.37 -3.88
C VAL A 577 18.01 16.51 -4.64
N MET A 578 18.23 16.86 -5.88
CA MET A 578 19.37 16.43 -6.67
C MET A 578 20.43 17.50 -6.51
N VAL A 579 21.55 17.14 -5.90
CA VAL A 579 22.69 18.04 -5.69
C VAL A 579 23.64 17.87 -6.85
N LYS A 580 23.94 18.96 -7.58
CA LYS A 580 24.90 18.91 -8.68
C LYS A 580 26.24 18.48 -8.13
N VAL A 581 26.84 17.49 -8.77
CA VAL A 581 28.17 17.01 -8.42
C VAL A 581 29.19 18.02 -8.91
N ASP A 582 29.68 18.84 -7.98
CA ASP A 582 30.79 19.76 -8.23
C ASP A 582 32.11 19.15 -7.73
N VAL A 583 32.87 18.56 -8.65
CA VAL A 583 34.15 17.90 -8.38
C VAL A 583 35.15 18.23 -9.50
N PRO A 584 36.48 18.09 -9.27
CA PRO A 584 37.47 18.33 -10.31
C PRO A 584 37.20 17.50 -11.58
N ALA A 585 37.44 18.07 -12.76
CA ALA A 585 37.11 17.48 -14.06
C ALA A 585 37.51 16.00 -14.20
N LYS A 586 38.74 15.64 -13.80
CA LYS A 586 39.23 14.24 -13.85
C LYS A 586 38.41 13.28 -12.97
N LYS A 587 37.86 13.75 -11.85
CA LYS A 587 36.99 12.95 -10.98
C LYS A 587 35.58 12.86 -11.59
N LEU A 588 35.08 13.95 -12.16
CA LEU A 588 33.79 13.99 -12.84
C LEU A 588 33.77 13.02 -14.04
N ASP A 589 34.81 13.02 -14.87
CA ASP A 589 34.92 12.12 -16.03
C ASP A 589 34.89 10.64 -15.62
N ARG A 590 35.53 10.29 -14.49
CA ARG A 590 35.47 8.94 -13.91
C ARG A 590 34.05 8.60 -13.47
N MET A 591 33.38 9.50 -12.76
CA MET A 591 32.00 9.30 -12.30
C MET A 591 31.02 9.13 -13.46
N LEU A 592 31.16 9.93 -14.52
CA LEU A 592 30.38 9.80 -15.75
C LEU A 592 30.61 8.46 -16.44
N GLY A 593 31.86 7.99 -16.49
CA GLY A 593 32.20 6.67 -17.02
C GLY A 593 31.55 5.52 -16.25
N LEU A 594 31.61 5.55 -14.91
CA LEU A 594 30.96 4.56 -14.04
C LEU A 594 29.43 4.58 -14.19
N HIS A 595 28.83 5.78 -14.25
CA HIS A 595 27.40 5.94 -14.50
C HIS A 595 26.98 5.32 -15.84
N LYS A 596 27.77 5.53 -16.90
CA LYS A 596 27.49 4.95 -18.21
C LYS A 596 27.54 3.42 -18.21
N ILE A 597 28.52 2.81 -17.51
CA ILE A 597 28.55 1.35 -17.33
C ILE A 597 27.28 0.87 -16.65
N ARG A 598 26.83 1.54 -15.59
CA ARG A 598 25.57 1.19 -14.88
C ARG A 598 24.37 1.24 -15.83
N GLN A 599 24.25 2.29 -16.64
CA GLN A 599 23.15 2.41 -17.61
C GLN A 599 23.14 1.27 -18.63
N SER A 600 24.30 0.96 -19.23
CA SER A 600 24.41 -0.14 -20.19
C SER A 600 24.13 -1.51 -19.55
N ALA A 601 24.54 -1.72 -18.30
CA ALA A 601 24.27 -2.96 -17.58
C ALA A 601 22.79 -3.11 -17.21
N MET A 602 22.13 -2.02 -16.80
CA MET A 602 20.69 -2.00 -16.54
C MET A 602 19.88 -2.28 -17.81
N ALA A 603 20.29 -1.78 -18.97
CA ALA A 603 19.65 -2.10 -20.23
C ALA A 603 19.71 -3.61 -20.55
N VAL A 604 20.86 -4.27 -20.30
CA VAL A 604 21.01 -5.73 -20.43
C VAL A 604 20.11 -6.49 -19.44
N ILE A 605 19.96 -6.00 -18.21
CA ILE A 605 19.11 -6.63 -17.19
C ILE A 605 17.63 -6.52 -17.56
N ASN A 606 17.18 -5.33 -17.95
CA ASN A 606 15.78 -5.08 -18.29
C ASN A 606 15.36 -5.88 -19.52
N ALA A 607 16.16 -5.84 -20.59
CA ALA A 607 15.87 -6.59 -21.82
C ALA A 607 15.76 -8.10 -21.57
N GLN A 608 16.63 -8.69 -20.73
CA GLN A 608 16.52 -10.11 -20.40
C GLN A 608 15.26 -10.43 -19.59
N SER A 609 14.88 -9.54 -18.68
CA SER A 609 13.68 -9.69 -17.84
C SER A 609 12.40 -9.60 -18.67
N GLU A 610 12.42 -8.81 -19.74
CA GLU A 610 11.35 -8.64 -20.73
C GLU A 610 11.35 -9.73 -21.82
N GLY A 611 12.26 -10.71 -21.75
CA GLY A 611 12.28 -11.83 -22.69
C GLY A 611 12.90 -11.52 -24.06
N CYS A 612 13.86 -10.59 -24.13
CA CYS A 612 14.55 -10.25 -25.38
C CYS A 612 15.14 -11.46 -26.11
N THR A 613 15.25 -11.32 -27.43
CA THR A 613 15.89 -12.29 -28.32
C THR A 613 17.39 -12.39 -28.07
N ASP A 614 18.01 -13.48 -28.52
CA ASP A 614 19.46 -13.66 -28.36
C ASP A 614 20.28 -12.63 -29.16
N ASP A 615 19.76 -12.13 -30.29
CA ASP A 615 20.41 -11.07 -31.08
C ASP A 615 20.36 -9.71 -30.39
N GLU A 616 19.22 -9.34 -29.80
CA GLU A 616 19.08 -8.13 -28.98
C GLU A 616 20.00 -8.18 -27.76
N LEU A 617 20.00 -9.30 -27.04
CA LEU A 617 20.88 -9.52 -25.89
C LEU A 617 22.35 -9.36 -26.29
N LYS A 618 22.76 -9.99 -27.40
CA LYS A 618 24.13 -9.93 -27.90
C LYS A 618 24.53 -8.50 -28.28
N ASN A 619 23.62 -7.70 -28.82
CA ASN A 619 23.89 -6.30 -29.17
C ASN A 619 24.03 -5.41 -27.91
N LEU A 620 23.16 -5.58 -26.92
CA LEU A 620 23.28 -4.86 -25.65
C LEU A 620 24.55 -5.27 -24.88
N GLN A 621 24.92 -6.55 -24.90
CA GLN A 621 26.17 -7.03 -24.33
C GLN A 621 27.40 -6.47 -25.05
N LYS A 622 27.38 -6.33 -26.38
CA LYS A 622 28.46 -5.66 -27.13
C LYS A 622 28.62 -4.20 -26.65
N GLU A 623 27.53 -3.46 -26.48
CA GLU A 623 27.60 -2.08 -25.99
C GLU A 623 28.13 -2.02 -24.56
N LEU A 624 27.64 -2.89 -23.66
CA LEU A 624 28.16 -2.98 -22.30
C LEU A 624 29.67 -3.30 -22.27
N ASN A 625 30.13 -4.24 -23.09
CA ASN A 625 31.55 -4.55 -23.24
C ASN A 625 32.34 -3.33 -23.74
N TYR A 626 31.83 -2.65 -24.76
CA TYR A 626 32.47 -1.47 -25.33
C TYR A 626 32.64 -0.33 -24.32
N VAL A 627 31.57 -0.02 -23.58
CA VAL A 627 31.57 1.02 -22.54
C VAL A 627 32.54 0.66 -21.42
N TYR A 628 32.52 -0.59 -20.96
CA TYR A 628 33.43 -1.08 -19.92
C TYR A 628 34.89 -1.06 -20.38
N ASP A 629 35.23 -1.62 -21.54
CA ASP A 629 36.62 -1.72 -22.02
C ASP A 629 37.23 -0.33 -22.25
N ARG A 630 36.42 0.61 -22.76
CA ARG A 630 36.83 2.01 -22.89
C ARG A 630 37.08 2.64 -21.53
N PHE A 631 36.23 2.39 -20.54
CA PHE A 631 36.42 2.90 -19.17
C PHE A 631 37.70 2.35 -18.55
N VAL A 632 37.91 1.03 -18.59
CA VAL A 632 39.09 0.36 -18.02
C VAL A 632 40.37 0.87 -18.66
N LYS A 633 40.39 1.04 -19.98
CA LYS A 633 41.55 1.59 -20.70
C LYS A 633 41.95 3.00 -20.22
N ASN A 634 40.97 3.83 -19.86
CA ASN A 634 41.19 5.23 -19.51
C ASN A 634 41.38 5.45 -18.00
N TYR A 635 40.73 4.63 -17.16
CA TYR A 635 40.58 4.91 -15.73
C TYR A 635 40.93 3.74 -14.80
N GLY A 636 41.25 2.56 -15.34
CA GLY A 636 41.44 1.33 -14.57
C GLY A 636 40.12 0.62 -14.22
N HIS A 637 40.21 -0.42 -13.41
CA HIS A 637 39.09 -1.28 -13.01
C HIS A 637 38.08 -0.54 -12.11
N ILE A 638 36.81 -0.91 -12.15
CA ILE A 638 35.73 -0.35 -11.30
C ILE A 638 36.09 -0.48 -9.81
N THR A 639 36.72 -1.59 -9.44
CA THR A 639 37.17 -1.91 -8.09
C THR A 639 38.49 -1.25 -7.68
N ASP A 640 39.17 -0.55 -8.59
CA ASP A 640 40.37 0.22 -8.24
C ASP A 640 40.04 1.33 -7.23
N LYS A 641 40.95 1.55 -6.27
CA LYS A 641 40.76 2.48 -5.15
C LYS A 641 40.30 3.88 -5.58
N SER A 642 40.83 4.42 -6.67
CA SER A 642 40.44 5.74 -7.17
C SER A 642 39.01 5.78 -7.72
N ASN A 643 38.54 4.69 -8.33
CA ASN A 643 37.20 4.59 -8.89
C ASN A 643 36.17 4.32 -7.78
N ALA A 644 36.54 3.47 -6.81
CA ALA A 644 35.79 3.27 -5.57
C ALA A 644 35.57 4.59 -4.81
N GLN A 645 36.63 5.38 -4.61
CA GLN A 645 36.54 6.69 -3.95
C GLN A 645 35.75 7.72 -4.76
N ALA A 646 35.75 7.63 -6.09
CA ALA A 646 34.97 8.53 -6.94
C ALA A 646 33.46 8.31 -6.77
N PHE A 647 33.04 7.06 -6.56
CA PHE A 647 31.63 6.66 -6.46
C PHE A 647 31.19 6.25 -5.04
N GLN A 648 32.01 6.49 -4.02
CA GLN A 648 31.79 6.02 -2.64
C GLN A 648 30.46 6.47 -2.01
N ASN A 649 29.88 7.56 -2.49
CA ASN A 649 28.61 8.12 -2.01
C ASN A 649 27.39 7.63 -2.83
N ASP A 650 27.60 6.74 -3.82
CA ASP A 650 26.53 6.11 -4.59
C ASP A 650 26.16 4.76 -3.98
N ASP A 651 24.91 4.61 -3.56
CA ASP A 651 24.40 3.39 -2.94
C ASP A 651 24.45 2.16 -3.87
N ASP A 652 24.54 2.36 -5.19
CA ASP A 652 24.64 1.28 -6.18
C ASP A 652 26.09 0.96 -6.56
N TYR A 653 27.11 1.59 -5.95
CA TYR A 653 28.52 1.25 -6.23
C TYR A 653 28.82 -0.24 -6.05
N ASN A 654 28.26 -0.88 -5.01
CA ASN A 654 28.49 -2.31 -4.77
C ASN A 654 27.93 -3.19 -5.91
N THR A 655 26.84 -2.77 -6.54
CA THR A 655 26.27 -3.45 -7.71
C THR A 655 27.18 -3.30 -8.91
N LEU A 656 27.71 -2.09 -9.14
CA LEU A 656 28.71 -1.80 -10.17
C LEU A 656 29.99 -2.62 -9.97
N ALA A 657 30.48 -2.73 -8.73
CA ALA A 657 31.67 -3.49 -8.38
C ALA A 657 31.49 -5.00 -8.62
N ALA A 658 30.26 -5.53 -8.51
CA ALA A 658 29.96 -6.94 -8.77
C ALA A 658 30.12 -7.34 -10.25
N TYR A 659 30.28 -6.38 -11.16
CA TYR A 659 30.61 -6.62 -12.56
C TYR A 659 32.08 -7.03 -12.79
N GLU A 660 32.89 -6.96 -11.74
CA GLU A 660 34.28 -7.40 -11.72
C GLU A 660 34.47 -8.55 -10.72
N ILE A 661 34.99 -9.68 -11.20
CA ILE A 661 35.37 -10.83 -10.39
C ILE A 661 36.88 -10.75 -10.16
N THR A 662 37.28 -10.41 -8.93
CA THR A 662 38.70 -10.30 -8.55
C THR A 662 39.20 -11.59 -7.92
N ASP A 663 40.26 -12.17 -8.46
CA ASP A 663 40.99 -13.27 -7.82
C ASP A 663 41.82 -12.73 -6.66
N LYS A 664 41.49 -13.13 -5.43
CA LYS A 664 42.16 -12.65 -4.21
C LYS A 664 43.63 -13.09 -4.09
N LYS A 665 44.07 -14.11 -4.84
CA LYS A 665 45.44 -14.63 -4.79
C LYS A 665 46.34 -13.99 -5.85
N THR A 666 45.83 -13.78 -7.05
CA THR A 666 46.62 -13.23 -8.17
C THR A 666 46.41 -11.74 -8.37
N GLY A 667 45.32 -11.16 -7.85
CA GLY A 667 44.90 -9.78 -8.12
C GLY A 667 44.32 -9.60 -9.52
N GLU A 668 44.11 -10.67 -10.28
CA GLU A 668 43.54 -10.61 -11.63
C GLU A 668 42.05 -10.26 -11.58
N VAL A 669 41.62 -9.29 -12.39
CA VAL A 669 40.23 -8.83 -12.49
C VAL A 669 39.60 -9.35 -13.78
N LYS A 670 38.50 -10.08 -13.68
CA LYS A 670 37.74 -10.63 -14.81
C LYS A 670 36.34 -10.03 -14.89
N LYS A 671 35.79 -9.89 -16.10
CA LYS A 671 34.40 -9.48 -16.32
C LYS A 671 33.44 -10.52 -15.74
N ALA A 672 32.33 -10.05 -15.19
CA ALA A 672 31.23 -10.92 -14.76
C ALA A 672 30.49 -11.57 -15.94
N GLU A 673 29.65 -12.55 -15.64
CA GLU A 673 28.97 -13.36 -16.65
C GLU A 673 27.97 -12.58 -17.54
N ILE A 674 27.40 -11.49 -16.99
CA ILE A 674 26.45 -10.59 -17.69
C ILE A 674 27.00 -10.02 -19.00
N PHE A 675 28.33 -9.94 -19.13
CA PHE A 675 29.00 -9.45 -20.34
C PHE A 675 28.96 -10.44 -21.51
N THR A 676 28.67 -11.72 -21.27
CA THR A 676 28.89 -12.78 -22.27
C THR A 676 27.74 -13.75 -22.44
N LYS A 677 26.86 -13.90 -21.44
CA LYS A 677 25.75 -14.85 -21.51
C LYS A 677 24.51 -14.34 -20.80
N ARG A 678 23.37 -14.96 -21.12
CA ARG A 678 22.09 -14.71 -20.44
C ARG A 678 22.21 -15.13 -18.97
N THR A 679 21.86 -14.22 -18.07
CA THR A 679 21.87 -14.40 -16.61
C THR A 679 20.48 -14.32 -16.00
N ILE A 680 19.47 -13.89 -16.76
CA ILE A 680 18.07 -13.78 -16.34
C ILE A 680 17.19 -14.49 -17.37
N THR A 681 16.32 -15.38 -16.88
CA THR A 681 15.33 -16.10 -17.70
C THR A 681 13.97 -15.42 -17.53
N PRO A 682 13.24 -15.13 -18.63
CA PRO A 682 11.90 -14.55 -18.54
C PRO A 682 10.92 -15.54 -17.90
N GLU A 683 9.90 -15.01 -17.26
CA GLU A 683 8.82 -15.82 -16.70
C GLU A 683 7.90 -16.31 -17.82
N ILE A 684 7.65 -17.62 -17.87
CA ILE A 684 6.71 -18.23 -18.83
C ILE A 684 5.34 -18.30 -18.16
N GLU A 685 4.37 -17.57 -18.71
CA GLU A 685 2.97 -17.63 -18.27
C GLU A 685 2.32 -18.93 -18.77
N ILE A 686 1.75 -19.71 -17.86
CA ILE A 686 0.99 -20.92 -18.23
C ILE A 686 -0.42 -20.45 -18.59
N THR A 687 -0.72 -20.37 -19.88
CA THR A 687 -2.01 -19.87 -20.39
C THR A 687 -3.05 -20.97 -20.56
N ARG A 688 -2.64 -22.25 -20.50
CA ARG A 688 -3.52 -23.41 -20.64
C ARG A 688 -2.98 -24.63 -19.90
N VAL A 689 -3.89 -25.43 -19.36
CA VAL A 689 -3.61 -26.78 -18.82
C VAL A 689 -4.67 -27.76 -19.30
N ASP A 690 -4.34 -29.06 -19.36
CA ASP A 690 -5.25 -30.07 -19.91
C ASP A 690 -6.07 -30.77 -18.81
N THR A 691 -5.63 -30.68 -17.54
CA THR A 691 -6.27 -31.37 -16.42
C THR A 691 -6.63 -30.44 -15.24
N PRO A 692 -7.72 -30.72 -14.50
CA PRO A 692 -8.03 -30.03 -13.24
C PRO A 692 -6.92 -30.12 -12.20
N GLU A 693 -6.16 -31.22 -12.19
CA GLU A 693 -4.99 -31.44 -11.34
C GLU A 693 -3.91 -30.39 -11.59
N GLU A 694 -3.59 -30.16 -12.87
CA GLU A 694 -2.63 -29.14 -13.28
C GLU A 694 -3.18 -27.76 -13.00
N ALA A 695 -4.47 -27.51 -13.26
CA ALA A 695 -5.11 -26.24 -12.92
C ALA A 695 -5.02 -25.94 -11.42
N LEU A 696 -5.26 -26.95 -10.57
CA LEU A 696 -5.13 -26.83 -9.12
C LEU A 696 -3.69 -26.54 -8.74
N GLN A 697 -2.73 -27.25 -9.33
CA GLN A 697 -1.32 -27.02 -9.06
C GLN A 697 -0.89 -25.62 -9.51
N VAL A 698 -1.35 -25.13 -10.65
CA VAL A 698 -1.07 -23.78 -11.15
C VAL A 698 -1.74 -22.73 -10.26
N SER A 699 -2.98 -22.94 -9.82
CA SER A 699 -3.70 -22.06 -8.90
C SER A 699 -3.00 -21.96 -7.54
N LEU A 700 -2.57 -23.09 -6.96
CA LEU A 700 -1.75 -23.11 -5.76
C LEU A 700 -0.36 -22.49 -6.02
N ASN A 701 0.24 -22.74 -7.19
CA ASN A 701 1.57 -22.25 -7.59
C ASN A 701 1.60 -20.79 -8.00
N ARG A 702 0.48 -20.17 -8.33
CA ARG A 702 0.34 -18.75 -8.64
C ARG A 702 -0.31 -18.04 -7.47
N LEU A 703 -1.58 -18.34 -7.18
CA LEU A 703 -2.41 -17.60 -6.24
C LEU A 703 -2.25 -18.01 -4.77
N GLY A 704 -1.66 -19.19 -4.50
CA GLY A 704 -1.47 -19.68 -3.13
C GLY A 704 -2.76 -20.14 -2.44
N ARG A 705 -3.85 -20.35 -3.20
CA ARG A 705 -5.15 -20.83 -2.74
C ARG A 705 -5.85 -21.60 -3.85
N VAL A 706 -6.93 -22.30 -3.53
CA VAL A 706 -7.83 -22.89 -4.54
C VAL A 706 -8.75 -21.80 -5.08
N ASP A 707 -8.54 -21.40 -6.33
CA ASP A 707 -9.36 -20.41 -7.02
C ASP A 707 -10.07 -21.06 -8.23
N ILE A 708 -11.33 -21.43 -8.05
CA ILE A 708 -12.09 -22.23 -9.03
C ILE A 708 -12.33 -21.45 -10.33
N GLU A 709 -12.53 -20.13 -10.26
CA GLU A 709 -12.74 -19.28 -11.44
C GLU A 709 -11.47 -19.24 -12.30
N TYR A 710 -10.32 -18.97 -11.68
CA TYR A 710 -9.02 -19.00 -12.38
C TYR A 710 -8.69 -20.38 -12.96
N MET A 711 -8.97 -21.45 -12.22
CA MET A 711 -8.74 -22.81 -12.69
C MET A 711 -9.65 -23.18 -13.87
N SER A 712 -10.89 -22.70 -13.86
CA SER A 712 -11.85 -22.88 -14.94
C SER A 712 -11.38 -22.23 -16.25
N GLU A 713 -10.82 -21.02 -16.16
CA GLU A 713 -10.23 -20.32 -17.30
C GLU A 713 -9.04 -21.08 -17.89
N LEU A 714 -8.11 -21.55 -17.03
CA LEU A 714 -6.91 -22.28 -17.45
C LEU A 714 -7.21 -23.62 -18.12
N SER A 715 -8.17 -24.38 -17.59
CA SER A 715 -8.50 -25.72 -18.08
C SER A 715 -9.69 -25.74 -19.04
N GLN A 716 -10.26 -24.57 -19.36
CA GLN A 716 -11.48 -24.40 -20.17
C GLN A 716 -12.60 -25.37 -19.74
N THR A 717 -12.71 -25.61 -18.42
CA THR A 717 -13.67 -26.56 -17.83
C THR A 717 -14.60 -25.81 -16.91
N GLU A 718 -15.90 -26.10 -16.99
CA GLU A 718 -16.90 -25.44 -16.14
C GLU A 718 -16.62 -25.65 -14.63
N PRO A 719 -16.82 -24.63 -13.77
CA PRO A 719 -16.49 -24.67 -12.34
C PRO A 719 -17.01 -25.89 -11.58
N GLN A 720 -18.27 -26.28 -11.76
CA GLN A 720 -18.86 -27.42 -11.06
C GLN A 720 -18.28 -28.75 -11.54
N GLN A 721 -18.02 -28.91 -12.83
CA GLN A 721 -17.32 -30.07 -13.37
C GLN A 721 -15.90 -30.18 -12.82
N LEU A 722 -15.20 -29.05 -12.68
CA LEU A 722 -13.86 -29.00 -12.10
C LEU A 722 -13.87 -29.44 -10.63
N ILE A 723 -14.81 -28.93 -9.83
CA ILE A 723 -15.00 -29.33 -8.43
C ILE A 723 -15.29 -30.84 -8.32
N ASN A 724 -16.16 -31.36 -9.19
CA ASN A 724 -16.52 -32.77 -9.20
C ASN A 724 -15.32 -33.67 -9.54
N LYS A 725 -14.49 -33.27 -10.52
CA LYS A 725 -13.28 -34.03 -10.90
C LYS A 725 -12.22 -34.01 -9.78
N LEU A 726 -12.07 -32.91 -9.07
CA LEU A 726 -11.10 -32.80 -7.96
C LEU A 726 -11.53 -33.56 -6.70
N GLY A 727 -12.84 -33.73 -6.47
CA GLY A 727 -13.37 -34.60 -5.41
C GLY A 727 -12.79 -34.27 -4.03
N ASN A 728 -12.15 -35.26 -3.40
CA ASN A 728 -11.57 -35.16 -2.05
C ASN A 728 -10.24 -34.38 -1.97
N ARG A 729 -9.76 -33.83 -3.09
CA ARG A 729 -8.53 -33.00 -3.12
C ARG A 729 -8.79 -31.59 -2.66
N ILE A 730 -10.06 -31.18 -2.63
CA ILE A 730 -10.51 -29.87 -2.15
C ILE A 730 -11.74 -30.04 -1.26
N TYR A 731 -11.98 -29.11 -0.35
CA TYR A 731 -13.19 -29.07 0.47
C TYR A 731 -13.71 -27.64 0.55
N ARG A 732 -15.03 -27.48 0.52
CA ARG A 732 -15.66 -26.17 0.67
C ARG A 732 -15.72 -25.81 2.15
N ASN A 733 -15.10 -24.72 2.56
CA ASN A 733 -15.11 -24.25 3.93
C ASN A 733 -16.32 -23.33 4.16
N PRO A 734 -17.29 -23.71 5.03
CA PRO A 734 -18.52 -22.93 5.26
C PRO A 734 -18.27 -21.54 5.86
N VAL A 735 -17.10 -21.28 6.45
CA VAL A 735 -16.72 -19.97 7.01
C VAL A 735 -16.35 -18.97 5.90
N TYR A 736 -15.80 -19.46 4.79
CA TYR A 736 -15.32 -18.64 3.68
C TYR A 736 -16.21 -18.75 2.44
N ALA A 737 -17.19 -19.65 2.46
CA ALA A 737 -18.16 -19.81 1.39
C ALA A 737 -19.09 -18.60 1.31
N ASP A 738 -19.19 -18.05 0.12
CA ASP A 738 -20.25 -17.12 -0.27
C ASP A 738 -21.51 -17.92 -0.65
N ASN A 739 -22.63 -17.60 -0.02
CA ASN A 739 -23.90 -18.29 -0.23
C ASN A 739 -24.50 -18.00 -1.62
N GLU A 740 -24.10 -16.91 -2.27
CA GLU A 740 -24.57 -16.56 -3.62
C GLU A 740 -23.75 -17.25 -4.73
N LYS A 741 -22.57 -17.80 -4.40
CA LYS A 741 -21.66 -18.46 -5.35
C LYS A 741 -21.28 -19.87 -4.89
N SER A 742 -21.84 -20.90 -5.54
CA SER A 742 -21.63 -22.31 -5.17
C SER A 742 -20.19 -22.83 -5.30
N TRP A 743 -19.34 -22.16 -6.10
CA TRP A 743 -17.92 -22.49 -6.30
C TRP A 743 -16.95 -21.66 -5.44
N SER A 744 -17.45 -20.88 -4.48
CA SER A 744 -16.63 -20.09 -3.57
C SER A 744 -16.23 -20.86 -2.31
N GLY A 745 -15.13 -20.43 -1.68
CA GLY A 745 -14.71 -20.91 -0.35
C GLY A 745 -14.08 -22.30 -0.35
N TYR A 746 -13.50 -22.76 -1.46
CA TYR A 746 -12.78 -24.03 -1.50
C TYR A 746 -11.35 -23.88 -0.98
N GLU A 747 -10.91 -24.87 -0.22
CA GLU A 747 -9.54 -25.03 0.28
C GLU A 747 -8.99 -26.38 -0.19
N GLU A 748 -7.66 -26.50 -0.27
CA GLU A 748 -7.01 -27.79 -0.57
C GLU A 748 -7.13 -28.73 0.63
N ALA A 749 -7.18 -30.04 0.38
CA ALA A 749 -7.45 -31.04 1.41
C ALA A 749 -6.53 -30.97 2.64
N SER A 750 -5.21 -30.79 2.45
CA SER A 750 -4.27 -30.70 3.57
C SER A 750 -4.47 -29.44 4.42
N GLU A 751 -4.93 -28.34 3.81
CA GLU A 751 -5.25 -27.11 4.52
C GLU A 751 -6.59 -27.23 5.27
N TYR A 752 -7.62 -27.75 4.61
CA TYR A 752 -8.93 -27.93 5.23
C TYR A 752 -8.91 -28.96 6.38
N LEU A 753 -8.19 -30.06 6.21
CA LEU A 753 -8.15 -31.18 7.17
C LEU A 753 -7.11 -31.01 8.29
N SER A 754 -6.48 -29.84 8.41
CA SER A 754 -5.51 -29.52 9.47
C SER A 754 -5.98 -28.38 10.38
N GLY A 755 -5.20 -28.10 11.43
CA GLY A 755 -5.51 -27.06 12.42
C GLY A 755 -6.53 -27.53 13.47
N ASN A 756 -7.45 -26.65 13.87
CA ASN A 756 -8.46 -26.97 14.89
C ASN A 756 -9.59 -27.84 14.31
N ILE A 757 -9.31 -29.13 14.11
CA ILE A 757 -10.24 -30.08 13.49
C ILE A 757 -11.54 -30.22 14.28
N ARG A 758 -11.50 -30.13 15.63
CA ARG A 758 -12.70 -30.21 16.47
C ARG A 758 -13.68 -29.07 16.17
N GLN A 759 -13.18 -27.84 16.13
CA GLN A 759 -13.98 -26.67 15.78
C GLN A 759 -14.50 -26.76 14.33
N LYS A 760 -13.69 -27.25 13.39
CA LYS A 760 -14.11 -27.46 12.01
C LYS A 760 -15.24 -28.50 11.89
N ILE A 761 -15.24 -29.56 12.71
CA ILE A 761 -16.32 -30.55 12.77
C ILE A 761 -17.62 -29.88 13.27
N GLU A 762 -17.56 -29.13 14.37
CA GLU A 762 -18.73 -28.43 14.92
C GLU A 762 -19.37 -27.48 13.90
N ILE A 763 -18.54 -26.70 13.19
CA ILE A 763 -19.02 -25.78 12.15
C ILE A 763 -19.61 -26.58 10.97
N ALA A 764 -18.94 -27.64 10.50
CA ALA A 764 -19.43 -28.44 9.38
C ALA A 764 -20.78 -29.13 9.71
N GLU A 765 -20.96 -29.61 10.94
CA GLU A 765 -22.23 -30.19 11.43
C GLU A 765 -23.36 -29.16 11.42
N LEU A 766 -23.11 -27.94 11.92
CA LEU A 766 -24.11 -26.86 11.92
C LEU A 766 -24.56 -26.49 10.50
N TYR A 767 -23.64 -26.46 9.53
CA TYR A 767 -23.97 -26.12 8.15
C TYR A 767 -24.60 -27.30 7.39
N ALA A 768 -24.27 -28.54 7.76
CA ALA A 768 -24.89 -29.74 7.19
C ALA A 768 -26.41 -29.84 7.46
N GLU A 769 -26.91 -29.18 8.52
CA GLU A 769 -28.35 -29.08 8.78
C GLU A 769 -29.11 -28.37 7.64
N LYS A 770 -28.45 -27.44 6.94
CA LYS A 770 -29.04 -26.64 5.85
C LYS A 770 -28.58 -27.09 4.47
N ASP A 771 -27.34 -27.54 4.35
CA ASP A 771 -26.73 -27.97 3.10
C ASP A 771 -25.99 -29.30 3.31
N LYS A 772 -26.61 -30.39 2.83
CA LYS A 772 -26.07 -31.75 2.96
C LYS A 772 -24.73 -31.95 2.24
N SER A 773 -24.29 -31.03 1.37
CA SER A 773 -22.97 -31.12 0.74
C SER A 773 -21.81 -31.13 1.75
N TYR A 774 -22.02 -30.57 2.95
CA TYR A 774 -21.03 -30.57 4.04
C TYR A 774 -20.91 -31.91 4.79
N GLU A 775 -21.77 -32.90 4.56
CA GLU A 775 -21.64 -34.24 5.15
C GLU A 775 -20.29 -34.88 4.79
N ARG A 776 -19.78 -34.63 3.59
CA ARG A 776 -18.46 -35.09 3.14
C ARG A 776 -17.32 -34.47 3.96
N ASN A 777 -17.48 -33.22 4.38
CA ASN A 777 -16.49 -32.51 5.19
C ASN A 777 -16.41 -33.13 6.59
N ILE A 778 -17.57 -33.43 7.18
CA ILE A 778 -17.66 -34.04 8.52
C ILE A 778 -16.96 -35.42 8.50
N ALA A 779 -17.23 -36.24 7.48
CA ALA A 779 -16.59 -37.54 7.34
C ALA A 779 -15.06 -37.43 7.28
N ALA A 780 -14.54 -36.56 6.41
CA ALA A 780 -13.11 -36.37 6.24
C ALA A 780 -12.43 -35.78 7.49
N LEU A 781 -13.06 -34.82 8.18
CA LEU A 781 -12.53 -34.24 9.40
C LEU A 781 -12.51 -35.24 10.57
N ARG A 782 -13.53 -36.09 10.69
CA ARG A 782 -13.58 -37.15 11.72
C ARG A 782 -12.50 -38.21 11.51
N GLU A 783 -12.21 -38.57 10.27
CA GLU A 783 -11.11 -39.48 9.92
C GLU A 783 -9.73 -38.90 10.31
N ASN A 784 -9.56 -37.58 10.21
CA ASN A 784 -8.32 -36.87 10.53
C ASN A 784 -8.24 -36.37 11.98
N LEU A 785 -9.22 -36.69 12.84
CA LEU A 785 -9.23 -36.24 14.23
C LEU A 785 -8.09 -36.92 15.02
N PRO A 786 -7.12 -36.17 15.58
CA PRO A 786 -6.03 -36.75 16.35
C PRO A 786 -6.54 -37.47 17.58
N GLN A 787 -5.84 -38.54 17.97
CA GLN A 787 -6.13 -39.25 19.21
C GLN A 787 -6.06 -38.30 20.40
N LYS A 788 -7.00 -38.47 21.33
CA LYS A 788 -7.01 -37.71 22.57
C LYS A 788 -5.79 -38.14 23.41
N ILE A 789 -4.94 -37.17 23.71
CA ILE A 789 -3.81 -37.34 24.63
C ILE A 789 -4.39 -37.33 26.05
N GLU A 790 -4.15 -38.39 26.82
CA GLU A 790 -4.57 -38.44 28.22
C GLU A 790 -3.56 -37.70 29.10
N ALA A 791 -3.97 -37.26 30.30
CA ALA A 791 -3.13 -36.43 31.17
C ALA A 791 -1.78 -37.09 31.51
N ASN A 792 -1.74 -38.43 31.57
CA ASN A 792 -0.53 -39.20 31.86
C ASN A 792 0.50 -39.18 30.73
N ASP A 793 0.08 -38.84 29.50
CA ASP A 793 0.97 -38.77 28.32
C ASP A 793 1.62 -37.39 28.18
N ILE A 794 1.30 -36.44 29.07
CA ILE A 794 1.83 -35.07 29.08
C ILE A 794 2.99 -34.99 30.09
N SER A 795 4.23 -35.06 29.59
CA SER A 795 5.42 -34.80 30.42
C SER A 795 5.73 -33.31 30.46
N VAL A 796 5.81 -32.73 31.66
CA VAL A 796 6.16 -31.31 31.86
C VAL A 796 7.40 -31.18 32.74
N ARG A 797 8.34 -30.36 32.28
CA ARG A 797 9.57 -30.07 33.02
C ARG A 797 9.34 -28.97 34.06
N ILE A 798 9.86 -29.12 35.27
CA ILE A 798 9.96 -28.04 36.26
C ILE A 798 10.68 -26.83 35.65
N GLY A 799 10.04 -25.66 35.69
CA GLY A 799 10.50 -24.43 35.05
C GLY A 799 9.81 -24.11 33.73
N ALA A 800 8.82 -24.90 33.29
CA ALA A 800 7.94 -24.54 32.18
C ALA A 800 7.26 -23.18 32.45
N ASN A 801 7.38 -22.27 31.49
CA ASN A 801 7.00 -20.86 31.60
C ASN A 801 5.48 -20.59 31.62
N TRP A 802 4.68 -21.59 31.25
CA TRP A 802 3.21 -21.54 31.21
C TRP A 802 2.57 -22.09 32.49
N ILE A 803 3.34 -22.69 33.40
CA ILE A 803 2.85 -23.11 34.73
C ILE A 803 2.89 -21.90 35.67
N GLU A 804 1.78 -21.64 36.35
CA GLU A 804 1.66 -20.54 37.30
C GLU A 804 2.43 -20.80 38.61
N GLU A 805 2.88 -19.72 39.26
CA GLU A 805 3.63 -19.78 40.53
C GLU A 805 2.87 -20.52 41.64
N LYS A 806 1.53 -20.38 41.65
CA LYS A 806 0.66 -21.05 42.62
C LYS A 806 0.71 -22.57 42.47
N ASP A 807 0.85 -23.08 41.25
CA ASP A 807 0.88 -24.51 40.96
C ASP A 807 2.23 -25.11 41.35
N TYR A 808 3.33 -24.40 41.10
CA TYR A 808 4.64 -24.79 41.60
C TYR A 808 4.71 -24.74 43.13
N SER A 809 4.10 -23.73 43.75
CA SER A 809 4.05 -23.62 45.22
C SER A 809 3.27 -24.79 45.82
N ARG A 810 2.08 -25.08 45.28
CA ARG A 810 1.25 -26.22 45.69
C ARG A 810 1.97 -27.55 45.50
N PHE A 811 2.59 -27.78 44.33
CA PHE A 811 3.38 -28.97 44.07
C PHE A 811 4.48 -29.15 45.12
N PHE A 812 5.20 -28.07 45.43
CA PHE A 812 6.31 -28.12 46.37
C PHE A 812 5.84 -28.34 47.83
N GLU A 813 4.73 -27.74 48.23
CA GLU A 813 4.09 -28.00 49.54
C GLU A 813 3.59 -29.45 49.66
N GLU A 814 2.88 -29.95 48.64
CA GLU A 814 2.29 -31.28 48.67
C GLU A 814 3.36 -32.38 48.60
N TYR A 815 4.38 -32.20 47.78
CA TYR A 815 5.42 -33.21 47.53
C TYR A 815 6.59 -33.12 48.51
N ALA A 816 7.20 -31.94 48.66
CA ALA A 816 8.35 -31.76 49.53
C ALA A 816 7.98 -31.51 51.00
N LYS A 817 6.66 -31.37 51.31
CA LYS A 817 6.15 -31.00 52.65
C LYS A 817 6.83 -29.74 53.19
N ALA A 818 7.15 -28.83 52.26
CA ALA A 818 7.72 -27.52 52.53
C ALA A 818 6.62 -26.57 53.03
N ASP A 819 6.96 -25.68 53.96
CA ASP A 819 6.08 -24.58 54.34
C ASP A 819 6.38 -23.40 53.41
N MET A 820 5.43 -22.96 52.57
CA MET A 820 5.66 -21.81 51.68
C MET A 820 5.21 -20.48 52.29
N ARG A 821 4.58 -20.46 53.48
CA ARG A 821 4.02 -19.25 54.11
C ARG A 821 5.06 -18.15 54.34
N TYR A 822 6.31 -18.53 54.53
CA TYR A 822 7.44 -17.61 54.74
C TYR A 822 8.51 -17.71 53.64
N HIS A 823 8.22 -18.47 52.58
CA HIS A 823 9.13 -18.82 51.49
C HIS A 823 8.47 -18.59 50.12
N ASN A 824 7.93 -17.39 49.91
CA ASN A 824 7.17 -17.05 48.70
C ASN A 824 7.98 -17.32 47.42
N LEU A 825 7.38 -18.09 46.51
CA LEU A 825 7.85 -18.26 45.14
C LEU A 825 7.27 -17.13 44.29
N ARG A 826 8.14 -16.39 43.59
CA ARG A 826 7.73 -15.35 42.64
C ARG A 826 8.56 -15.39 41.38
N ARG A 827 8.01 -14.94 40.26
CA ARG A 827 8.72 -14.77 38.99
C ARG A 827 9.09 -13.29 38.80
N THR A 828 10.33 -13.03 38.41
CA THR A 828 10.80 -11.67 38.12
C THR A 828 10.31 -11.20 36.74
N PRO A 829 10.37 -9.89 36.45
CA PRO A 829 10.08 -9.37 35.10
C PRO A 829 10.92 -10.01 34.00
N ASP A 830 12.16 -10.40 34.31
CA ASP A 830 13.08 -11.10 33.38
C ASP A 830 12.75 -12.60 33.23
N GLY A 831 11.70 -13.08 33.90
CA GLY A 831 11.22 -14.46 33.83
C GLY A 831 11.90 -15.45 34.77
N GLU A 832 12.79 -14.99 35.66
CA GLU A 832 13.50 -15.82 36.66
C GLU A 832 12.62 -16.14 37.86
N TYR A 833 12.57 -17.40 38.30
CA TYR A 833 11.89 -17.78 39.54
C TYR A 833 12.78 -17.52 40.76
N LYS A 834 12.23 -16.94 41.82
CA LYS A 834 12.93 -16.72 43.10
C LYS A 834 12.09 -17.21 44.26
N ILE A 835 12.74 -17.86 45.22
CA ILE A 835 12.15 -18.30 46.47
C ILE A 835 12.76 -17.49 47.61
N GLU A 836 11.91 -16.76 48.33
CA GLU A 836 12.33 -15.91 49.43
C GLU A 836 12.71 -16.74 50.67
N ASN A 837 13.62 -16.21 51.49
CA ASN A 837 14.10 -16.84 52.72
C ASN A 837 14.56 -18.32 52.58
N LYS A 838 14.97 -18.78 51.40
CA LYS A 838 15.30 -20.20 51.11
C LYS A 838 16.32 -20.89 52.02
N SER A 839 17.05 -20.15 52.86
CA SER A 839 18.00 -20.67 53.86
C SER A 839 17.47 -20.67 55.30
N GLY A 840 16.24 -20.20 55.51
CA GLY A 840 15.64 -20.00 56.84
C GLY A 840 15.09 -21.28 57.47
N ASP A 841 14.53 -22.19 56.66
CA ASP A 841 14.00 -23.45 57.16
C ASP A 841 15.11 -24.50 57.38
N ARG A 842 15.17 -25.04 58.60
CA ARG A 842 16.08 -26.11 59.02
C ARG A 842 15.35 -27.40 59.40
N SER A 843 14.08 -27.52 59.02
CA SER A 843 13.29 -28.74 59.19
C SER A 843 13.93 -29.92 58.46
N VAL A 844 13.63 -31.15 58.92
CA VAL A 844 14.07 -32.39 58.26
C VAL A 844 13.61 -32.43 56.79
N ASN A 845 12.44 -31.86 56.49
CA ASN A 845 11.92 -31.76 55.13
C ASN A 845 12.83 -30.91 54.25
N ALA A 846 13.27 -29.75 54.75
CA ALA A 846 14.13 -28.82 54.02
C ALA A 846 15.57 -29.29 53.85
N ILE A 847 16.15 -29.99 54.83
CA ILE A 847 17.60 -30.30 54.83
C ILE A 847 17.95 -31.79 54.65
N SER A 848 16.97 -32.69 54.58
CA SER A 848 17.24 -34.13 54.47
C SER A 848 16.33 -34.86 53.48
N ASN A 849 15.03 -34.57 53.43
CA ASN A 849 14.10 -35.31 52.57
C ASN A 849 14.32 -34.97 51.10
N PHE A 850 14.23 -33.68 50.77
CA PHE A 850 14.41 -33.14 49.42
C PHE A 850 15.50 -32.05 49.36
N GLY A 851 16.23 -31.86 50.45
CA GLY A 851 17.45 -31.07 50.49
C GLY A 851 18.60 -31.82 51.13
N THR A 852 19.67 -31.10 51.39
CA THR A 852 20.86 -31.56 52.12
C THR A 852 21.18 -30.55 53.21
N SER A 853 22.02 -30.94 54.18
CA SER A 853 22.53 -30.01 55.20
C SER A 853 23.31 -28.82 54.60
N ARG A 854 23.74 -28.94 53.34
CA ARG A 854 24.53 -27.95 52.60
C ARG A 854 23.74 -27.16 51.56
N MET A 855 22.54 -27.60 51.18
CA MET A 855 21.66 -26.92 50.22
C MET A 855 20.21 -27.34 50.48
N SER A 856 19.36 -26.39 50.86
CA SER A 856 17.96 -26.63 51.19
C SER A 856 17.15 -27.09 49.95
N SER A 857 16.04 -27.79 50.20
CA SER A 857 15.08 -28.17 49.17
C SER A 857 14.61 -26.96 48.36
N TYR A 858 14.36 -25.82 49.02
CA TYR A 858 13.99 -24.55 48.38
C TYR A 858 15.06 -24.07 47.38
N THR A 859 16.34 -24.15 47.74
CA THR A 859 17.44 -23.74 46.86
C THR A 859 17.59 -24.69 45.66
N ILE A 860 17.39 -25.99 45.88
CA ILE A 860 17.37 -27.00 44.81
C ILE A 860 16.22 -26.73 43.85
N PHE A 861 15.02 -26.47 44.37
CA PHE A 861 13.82 -26.22 43.57
C PHE A 861 13.92 -24.92 42.76
N GLU A 862 14.41 -23.83 43.35
CA GLU A 862 14.69 -22.58 42.62
C GLU A 862 15.69 -22.80 41.47
N ASN A 863 16.74 -23.61 41.69
CA ASN A 863 17.68 -23.94 40.61
C ASN A 863 17.02 -24.77 39.50
N LEU A 864 16.13 -25.70 39.85
CA LEU A 864 15.37 -26.48 38.86
C LEU A 864 14.45 -25.59 38.03
N LEU A 865 13.71 -24.69 38.67
CA LEU A 865 12.82 -23.72 38.01
C LEU A 865 13.58 -22.83 37.01
N ASN A 866 14.84 -22.51 37.29
CA ASN A 866 15.67 -21.66 36.45
C ASN A 866 16.67 -22.42 35.56
N ASN A 867 16.58 -23.75 35.48
CA ASN A 867 17.51 -24.58 34.73
C ASN A 867 18.99 -24.32 35.09
N ARG A 868 19.28 -24.09 36.37
CA ARG A 868 20.62 -23.84 36.91
C ARG A 868 21.28 -25.12 37.40
N ASP A 869 22.62 -25.12 37.35
CA ASP A 869 23.42 -26.20 37.90
C ASP A 869 23.33 -26.28 39.42
N ILE A 870 23.13 -27.50 39.92
CA ILE A 870 23.16 -27.81 41.35
C ILE A 870 24.59 -28.24 41.69
N VAL A 871 25.34 -27.31 42.31
CA VAL A 871 26.77 -27.46 42.66
C VAL A 871 27.04 -26.84 44.03
N ILE A 872 27.72 -27.59 44.90
CA ILE A 872 28.17 -27.12 46.22
C ILE A 872 29.69 -26.91 46.17
N LYS A 873 30.15 -25.74 46.60
CA LYS A 873 31.57 -25.40 46.66
C LYS A 873 32.01 -25.23 48.12
N ASP A 874 33.21 -25.69 48.42
CA ASP A 874 33.90 -25.46 49.69
C ASP A 874 34.97 -24.39 49.50
N ARG A 875 35.23 -23.63 50.56
CA ARG A 875 36.27 -22.60 50.60
C ARG A 875 37.55 -23.18 51.21
N LYS A 876 38.69 -22.96 50.55
CA LYS A 876 40.02 -23.24 51.14
C LYS A 876 40.93 -22.04 50.91
N THR A 877 41.66 -21.64 51.95
CA THR A 877 42.69 -20.61 51.85
C THR A 877 43.97 -21.26 51.33
N VAL A 878 44.44 -20.79 50.16
CA VAL A 878 45.71 -21.20 49.57
C VAL A 878 46.49 -19.91 49.27
N ASN A 879 47.69 -19.78 49.84
CA ASN A 879 48.56 -18.61 49.66
C ASN A 879 47.83 -17.28 49.95
N GLU A 880 47.19 -17.17 51.12
CA GLU A 880 46.45 -15.97 51.57
C GLU A 880 45.27 -15.54 50.68
N LYS A 881 44.91 -16.35 49.67
CA LYS A 881 43.73 -16.13 48.82
C LYS A 881 42.67 -17.21 49.05
N GLU A 882 41.42 -16.80 49.10
CA GLU A 882 40.28 -17.69 49.21
C GLU A 882 39.96 -18.29 47.83
N VAL A 883 40.07 -19.61 47.70
CA VAL A 883 39.72 -20.34 46.47
C VAL A 883 38.58 -21.30 46.76
N PHE A 884 37.58 -21.32 45.89
CA PHE A 884 36.43 -22.22 45.98
C PHE A 884 36.63 -23.45 45.10
N TYR A 885 36.49 -24.65 45.66
CA TYR A 885 36.53 -25.91 44.93
C TYR A 885 35.20 -26.63 45.05
N VAL A 886 34.80 -27.38 44.00
CA VAL A 886 33.55 -28.13 44.01
C VAL A 886 33.67 -29.30 44.98
N ASN A 887 32.75 -29.38 45.95
CA ASN A 887 32.60 -30.55 46.80
C ASN A 887 31.80 -31.61 46.04
N GLN A 888 32.50 -32.58 45.46
CA GLN A 888 31.91 -33.61 44.61
C GLN A 888 30.88 -34.46 45.37
N LYS A 889 31.14 -34.79 46.64
CA LYS A 889 30.26 -35.62 47.47
C LYS A 889 28.93 -34.91 47.74
N GLU A 890 28.99 -33.69 48.27
CA GLU A 890 27.79 -32.91 48.61
C GLU A 890 27.01 -32.53 47.36
N THR A 891 27.71 -32.18 46.27
CA THR A 891 27.09 -31.91 44.96
C THR A 891 26.30 -33.11 44.44
N ARG A 892 26.85 -34.33 44.56
CA ARG A 892 26.15 -35.55 44.16
C ARG A 892 24.87 -35.76 44.97
N LEU A 893 24.96 -35.62 46.30
CA LEU A 893 23.79 -35.73 47.19
C LEU A 893 22.70 -34.72 46.83
N ALA A 894 23.04 -33.47 46.56
CA ALA A 894 22.08 -32.45 46.16
C ALA A 894 21.45 -32.73 44.78
N ARG A 895 22.22 -33.28 43.83
CA ARG A 895 21.70 -33.69 42.52
C ARG A 895 20.75 -34.89 42.63
N ASP A 896 21.04 -35.86 43.49
CA ASP A 896 20.15 -36.99 43.73
C ASP A 896 18.79 -36.51 44.28
N LYS A 897 18.79 -35.49 45.17
CA LYS A 897 17.55 -34.85 45.62
C LYS A 897 16.79 -34.15 44.51
N ALA A 898 17.50 -33.53 43.58
CA ALA A 898 16.91 -32.84 42.44
C ALA A 898 16.27 -33.80 41.42
N VAL A 899 16.89 -34.97 41.20
CA VAL A 899 16.29 -36.05 40.38
C VAL A 899 14.99 -36.50 41.02
N LYS A 900 14.99 -36.74 42.33
CA LYS A 900 13.78 -37.12 43.08
C LYS A 900 12.64 -36.09 43.03
N MET A 901 12.92 -34.81 42.74
CA MET A 901 11.88 -33.80 42.52
C MET A 901 11.33 -33.79 41.09
N LYS A 902 12.12 -34.28 40.12
CA LYS A 902 11.73 -34.34 38.70
C LYS A 902 10.92 -35.59 38.38
N ASP A 903 11.29 -36.71 39.02
CA ASP A 903 10.53 -37.95 39.05
C ASP A 903 9.29 -37.77 39.92
#